data_AF-H0XTW5-F1
#
_entry.id   AF-H0XTW5-F1
#
_cell.length_a   1.000
_cell.length_b   1.000
_cell.length_c   1.000
_cell.angle_alpha   90.00
_cell.angle_beta   90.00
_cell.angle_gamma   90.00
#
_symmetry.space_group_name_H-M   'P 1'
#
loop_
_entity.id
_entity.type
_entity.pdbx_description
1 polymer ?
#
loop_
_entity_poly.entity_id
_entity_poly.type
_entity_poly.pdbx_seq_one_letter_code
_entity_poly.pdbx_strand_id
1 'polypeptide(L)'
;LYAMGKIPGTRLAELKAKYTLLHDTVMSTQESEVQLLHNAKRFTEQIREQKIHLQQADNFPEAFSTEVSKMREQLLRYQNEYNAVMEREFHTQYRLNSLMEEKALMITEFEKIPKPGEMEKKMRVVKESTEELRKEVLQKKLEIKNLREDLSSKQKQLLKEQKELEDLLEYQVTLKDEVAYHQTVPVQIGKEIEKMTRKKVDMEKKKIILELELKDLNESLKKVETKISSVVEEKEDVIKEVEGKRALLEIKEREYSQLVKLLELTRENEVASLSERLVACISNMRIAQYYNRGILDLNLRNSIIDKQNYHDELSRKQREKERDIRNLKKVELLLKVSCDALTQTQAMHQQLLLEIDAVPKDTILSERRRELHKEVEVAKRNLAQQHKYNSITKEMKTKNLEISIHRKKKREIHRRKLQNSMLKHANNVTIRESMQNDVCKIIATLQAMKERKDTQLSNIDRLANTITQIEEEMVRLRKKYEKAVQRRNESGVQLIEREEEVCIFYEKINIQEKMKLNGEIELHVLEEKIRFLKLKISEKQRQIYVTQKLLPAKRSLDADLALIQIQFSQCTDRIRELEKMFINPEGKNRTRFLQGKDLTQKEMIKKLDKLELQLAKKEEKLLEKDFIYEQVSRLTDRLCSKTQACKQDTLYLAKKMNGYQRRIKDATEKIMALVAELSMKQALTIELQKEVKEKEEFIFSCSSRMEKGLPLNKEIEKEWLKVLRDEEMYAWAISEKPQEYFEVDRRQLPSGVFTTAEQRPNAYIPEADATLPLPKPYGALAPFKPSEPGANMRHIRKPVIKPIEI
;
A
#
# COMPACT_ATOMS: atom_id res chain seq x y z
N LEU A 1 23.60 -112.67 -34.10
CA LEU A 1 23.13 -111.26 -34.01
C LEU A 1 24.08 -110.40 -33.18
N TYR A 2 24.11 -110.48 -31.84
CA TYR A 2 25.05 -109.70 -31.00
C TYR A 2 26.53 -109.94 -31.37
N ALA A 3 26.96 -111.20 -31.49
CA ALA A 3 28.29 -111.60 -31.98
C ALA A 3 28.58 -111.25 -33.46
N MET A 4 27.70 -110.48 -34.11
CA MET A 4 27.91 -109.92 -35.46
C MET A 4 27.70 -108.39 -35.47
N GLY A 5 27.75 -107.73 -34.32
CA GLY A 5 27.66 -106.27 -34.15
C GLY A 5 26.28 -105.64 -34.39
N LYS A 6 25.32 -106.37 -34.99
CA LYS A 6 24.04 -105.80 -35.49
C LYS A 6 23.00 -105.44 -34.43
N ILE A 7 23.21 -105.76 -33.14
CA ILE A 7 22.30 -105.42 -32.04
C ILE A 7 23.13 -105.05 -30.79
N PRO A 8 22.87 -103.91 -30.10
CA PRO A 8 23.56 -103.55 -28.86
C PRO A 8 23.36 -104.57 -27.72
N GLY A 9 24.36 -104.72 -26.86
CA GLY A 9 24.34 -105.69 -25.76
C GLY A 9 23.17 -105.51 -24.78
N THR A 10 22.78 -104.26 -24.50
CA THR A 10 21.58 -103.93 -23.70
C THR A 10 20.29 -104.45 -24.34
N ARG A 11 20.14 -104.30 -25.66
CA ARG A 11 18.97 -104.80 -26.40
C ARG A 11 18.97 -106.32 -26.51
N LEU A 12 20.14 -106.97 -26.55
CA LEU A 12 20.22 -108.42 -26.38
C LEU A 12 19.78 -108.84 -24.97
N ALA A 13 20.21 -108.13 -23.92
CA ALA A 13 19.83 -108.44 -22.54
C ALA A 13 18.31 -108.32 -22.33
N GLU A 14 17.67 -107.26 -22.85
CA GLU A 14 16.20 -107.14 -22.86
C GLU A 14 15.52 -108.30 -23.59
N LEU A 15 16.01 -108.68 -24.78
CA LEU A 15 15.44 -109.78 -25.56
C LEU A 15 15.65 -111.13 -24.87
N LYS A 16 16.80 -111.36 -24.24
CA LYS A 16 17.08 -112.58 -23.47
C LYS A 16 16.20 -112.67 -22.22
N ALA A 17 16.03 -111.57 -21.48
CA ALA A 17 15.16 -111.51 -20.31
C ALA A 17 13.68 -111.70 -20.67
N LYS A 18 13.23 -111.15 -21.81
CA LYS A 18 11.87 -111.41 -22.33
C LYS A 18 11.71 -112.85 -22.82
N TYR A 19 12.74 -113.44 -23.42
CA TYR A 19 12.72 -114.84 -23.84
C TYR A 19 12.71 -115.80 -22.65
N THR A 20 13.52 -115.57 -21.61
CA THR A 20 13.47 -116.40 -20.39
C THR A 20 12.12 -116.26 -19.70
N LEU A 21 11.61 -115.04 -19.48
CA LEU A 21 10.29 -114.84 -18.89
C LEU A 21 9.17 -115.57 -19.66
N LEU A 22 9.22 -115.56 -21.01
CA LEU A 22 8.26 -116.29 -21.84
C LEU A 22 8.45 -117.81 -21.76
N HIS A 23 9.70 -118.28 -21.70
CA HIS A 23 10.01 -119.70 -21.56
C HIS A 23 9.56 -120.24 -20.19
N ASP A 24 9.83 -119.49 -19.12
CA ASP A 24 9.48 -119.84 -17.75
C ASP A 24 7.94 -119.90 -17.57
N THR A 25 7.20 -118.95 -18.17
CA THR A 25 5.72 -119.03 -18.17
C THR A 25 5.19 -120.20 -19.00
N VAL A 26 5.79 -120.50 -20.16
CA VAL A 26 5.39 -121.67 -20.98
C VAL A 26 5.63 -122.98 -20.22
N MET A 27 6.80 -123.15 -19.58
CA MET A 27 7.09 -124.33 -18.76
C MET A 27 6.08 -124.47 -17.62
N SER A 28 5.82 -123.38 -16.88
CA SER A 28 4.83 -123.38 -15.79
C SER A 28 3.42 -123.73 -16.27
N THR A 29 3.01 -123.26 -17.47
CA THR A 29 1.72 -123.67 -18.05
C THR A 29 1.68 -125.14 -18.47
N GLN A 30 2.76 -125.71 -19.00
CA GLN A 30 2.82 -127.14 -19.33
C GLN A 30 2.83 -128.02 -18.08
N GLU A 31 3.55 -127.63 -17.02
CA GLU A 31 3.53 -128.35 -15.74
C GLU A 31 2.11 -128.34 -15.12
N SER A 32 1.42 -127.20 -15.18
CA SER A 32 0.01 -127.08 -14.76
C SER A 32 -0.92 -127.96 -15.60
N GLU A 33 -0.78 -127.94 -16.93
CA GLU A 33 -1.57 -128.79 -17.84
C GLU A 33 -1.36 -130.29 -17.58
N VAL A 34 -0.11 -130.72 -17.36
CA VAL A 34 0.23 -132.11 -17.02
C VAL A 34 -0.34 -132.51 -15.66
N GLN A 35 -0.30 -131.63 -14.65
CA GLN A 35 -0.95 -131.89 -13.36
C GLN A 35 -2.48 -132.00 -13.48
N LEU A 36 -3.12 -131.12 -14.28
CA LEU A 36 -4.56 -131.17 -14.52
C LEU A 36 -4.96 -132.45 -15.28
N LEU A 37 -4.19 -132.89 -16.26
CA LEU A 37 -4.40 -134.16 -16.98
C LEU A 37 -4.18 -135.38 -16.07
N HIS A 38 -3.21 -135.35 -15.16
CA HIS A 38 -3.02 -136.40 -14.16
C HIS A 38 -4.21 -136.48 -13.18
N ASN A 39 -4.67 -135.33 -12.69
CA ASN A 39 -5.85 -135.24 -11.83
C ASN A 39 -7.13 -135.73 -12.55
N ALA A 40 -7.33 -135.33 -13.81
CA ALA A 40 -8.47 -135.79 -14.62
C ALA A 40 -8.47 -137.32 -14.80
N LYS A 41 -7.31 -137.94 -15.05
CA LYS A 41 -7.19 -139.41 -15.08
C LYS A 41 -7.54 -140.02 -13.71
N ARG A 42 -6.98 -139.49 -12.62
CA ARG A 42 -7.26 -139.98 -11.25
C ARG A 42 -8.75 -139.91 -10.91
N PHE A 43 -9.42 -138.81 -11.21
CA PHE A 43 -10.86 -138.68 -10.98
C PHE A 43 -11.69 -139.59 -11.89
N THR A 44 -11.26 -139.82 -13.14
CA THR A 44 -11.92 -140.77 -14.05
C THR A 44 -11.84 -142.20 -13.50
N GLU A 45 -10.69 -142.57 -12.92
CA GLU A 45 -10.48 -143.87 -12.29
C GLU A 45 -11.37 -144.03 -11.04
N GLN A 46 -11.43 -143.02 -10.17
CA GLN A 46 -12.32 -143.02 -9.00
C GLN A 46 -13.81 -143.11 -9.38
N ILE A 47 -14.24 -142.44 -10.46
CA ILE A 47 -15.60 -142.57 -10.99
C ILE A 47 -15.86 -143.99 -11.53
N ARG A 48 -14.85 -144.66 -12.11
CA ARG A 48 -14.95 -146.06 -12.55
C ARG A 48 -15.09 -147.01 -11.36
N GLU A 49 -14.30 -146.83 -10.30
CA GLU A 49 -14.39 -147.60 -9.05
C GLU A 49 -15.75 -147.39 -8.37
N GLN A 50 -16.23 -146.15 -8.25
CA GLN A 50 -17.55 -145.84 -7.69
C GLN A 50 -18.70 -146.47 -8.49
N LYS A 51 -18.62 -146.49 -9.83
CA LYS A 51 -19.60 -147.21 -10.66
C LYS A 51 -19.59 -148.71 -10.46
N ILE A 52 -18.42 -149.33 -10.25
CA ILE A 52 -18.32 -150.76 -9.96
C ILE A 52 -18.94 -151.08 -8.60
N HIS A 53 -18.69 -150.25 -7.57
CA HIS A 53 -19.33 -150.41 -6.27
C HIS A 53 -20.86 -150.23 -6.31
N LEU A 54 -21.38 -149.32 -7.14
CA LEU A 54 -22.83 -149.20 -7.37
C LEU A 54 -23.40 -150.47 -8.01
N GLN A 55 -22.78 -150.98 -9.09
CA GLN A 55 -23.23 -152.24 -9.72
C GLN A 55 -23.09 -153.47 -8.81
N GLN A 56 -22.23 -153.43 -7.79
CA GLN A 56 -22.16 -154.46 -6.75
C GLN A 56 -23.26 -154.32 -5.69
N ALA A 57 -23.76 -153.10 -5.44
CA ALA A 57 -24.90 -152.87 -4.56
C ALA A 57 -26.24 -153.25 -5.23
N ASP A 58 -26.38 -153.02 -6.54
CA ASP A 58 -27.59 -153.37 -7.31
C ASP A 58 -27.82 -154.89 -7.42
N ASN A 59 -26.79 -155.72 -7.19
CA ASN A 59 -26.87 -157.18 -7.23
C ASN A 59 -27.07 -157.82 -5.84
N PHE A 60 -27.66 -157.09 -4.88
CA PHE A 60 -28.02 -157.65 -3.57
C PHE A 60 -29.25 -158.55 -3.69
N PRO A 61 -29.27 -159.77 -3.10
CA PRO A 61 -30.41 -160.68 -3.22
C PRO A 61 -31.66 -160.15 -2.51
N GLU A 62 -32.83 -160.35 -3.13
CA GLU A 62 -34.14 -159.99 -2.57
C GLU A 62 -34.47 -160.82 -1.31
N ALA A 63 -34.00 -160.34 -0.16
CA ALA A 63 -34.20 -160.99 1.13
C ALA A 63 -35.65 -160.84 1.63
N PHE A 64 -36.53 -161.72 1.15
CA PHE A 64 -37.89 -162.02 1.62
C PHE A 64 -38.56 -160.88 2.39
N SER A 65 -39.27 -159.99 1.68
CA SER A 65 -39.86 -158.76 2.24
C SER A 65 -40.99 -159.03 3.24
N THR A 66 -40.63 -159.30 4.50
CA THR A 66 -41.59 -159.31 5.61
C THR A 66 -42.18 -157.91 5.82
N GLU A 67 -43.41 -157.83 6.30
CA GLU A 67 -44.10 -156.55 6.57
C GLU A 67 -43.31 -155.63 7.51
N VAL A 68 -42.59 -156.22 8.46
CA VAL A 68 -41.69 -155.50 9.39
C VAL A 68 -40.56 -154.78 8.66
N SER A 69 -40.02 -155.33 7.57
CA SER A 69 -39.00 -154.67 6.76
C SER A 69 -39.58 -153.47 6.00
N LYS A 70 -40.76 -153.61 5.39
CA LYS A 70 -41.42 -152.49 4.68
C LYS A 70 -41.88 -151.38 5.63
N MET A 71 -42.38 -151.72 6.83
CA MET A 71 -42.69 -150.75 7.89
C MET A 71 -41.46 -149.98 8.38
N ARG A 72 -40.30 -150.65 8.52
CA ARG A 72 -39.03 -149.98 8.83
C ARG A 72 -38.58 -149.04 7.72
N GLU A 73 -38.80 -149.41 6.46
CA GLU A 73 -38.51 -148.54 5.33
C GLU A 73 -39.38 -147.27 5.35
N GLN A 74 -40.69 -147.39 5.63
CA GLN A 74 -41.57 -146.22 5.77
C GLN A 74 -41.15 -145.30 6.92
N LEU A 75 -40.78 -145.86 8.09
CA LEU A 75 -40.26 -145.06 9.21
C LEU A 75 -38.96 -144.33 8.85
N LEU A 76 -38.07 -144.99 8.09
CA LEU A 76 -36.84 -144.36 7.57
C LEU A 76 -37.15 -143.25 6.54
N ARG A 77 -38.16 -143.42 5.67
CA ARG A 77 -38.62 -142.36 4.74
C ARG A 77 -39.10 -141.13 5.52
N TYR A 78 -39.95 -141.31 6.54
CA TYR A 78 -40.40 -140.21 7.40
C TYR A 78 -39.23 -139.53 8.15
N GLN A 79 -38.25 -140.30 8.63
CA GLN A 79 -37.09 -139.73 9.31
C GLN A 79 -36.14 -138.97 8.36
N ASN A 80 -36.02 -139.41 7.11
CA ASN A 80 -35.33 -138.65 6.07
C ASN A 80 -36.06 -137.35 5.71
N GLU A 81 -37.39 -137.37 5.62
CA GLU A 81 -38.19 -136.15 5.44
C GLU A 81 -38.03 -135.17 6.61
N TYR A 82 -38.03 -135.66 7.85
CA TYR A 82 -37.79 -134.84 9.04
C TYR A 82 -36.41 -134.16 8.98
N ASN A 83 -35.35 -134.92 8.70
CA ASN A 83 -34.00 -134.36 8.51
C ASN A 83 -33.97 -133.29 7.39
N ALA A 84 -34.65 -133.55 6.26
CA ALA A 84 -34.74 -132.61 5.15
C ALA A 84 -35.60 -131.35 5.46
N VAL A 85 -36.44 -131.37 6.49
CA VAL A 85 -37.13 -130.16 7.01
C VAL A 85 -36.22 -129.43 8.00
N MET A 86 -35.55 -130.14 8.92
CA MET A 86 -34.55 -129.59 9.86
C MET A 86 -33.45 -128.80 9.14
N GLU A 87 -32.89 -129.34 8.05
CA GLU A 87 -31.87 -128.63 7.25
C GLU A 87 -32.40 -127.34 6.61
N ARG A 88 -33.66 -127.34 6.17
CA ARG A 88 -34.34 -126.14 5.62
C ARG A 88 -34.65 -125.10 6.69
N GLU A 89 -35.04 -125.53 7.89
CA GLU A 89 -35.26 -124.67 9.06
C GLU A 89 -33.95 -123.98 9.46
N PHE A 90 -32.89 -124.76 9.69
CA PHE A 90 -31.55 -124.28 10.01
C PHE A 90 -31.00 -123.30 8.96
N HIS A 91 -31.11 -123.64 7.67
CA HIS A 91 -30.64 -122.76 6.59
C HIS A 91 -31.43 -121.43 6.52
N THR A 92 -32.74 -121.48 6.76
CA THR A 92 -33.58 -120.28 6.81
C THR A 92 -33.26 -119.41 8.03
N GLN A 93 -33.04 -120.03 9.19
CA GLN A 93 -32.65 -119.34 10.42
C GLN A 93 -31.25 -118.72 10.33
N TYR A 94 -30.31 -119.37 9.64
CA TYR A 94 -29.00 -118.78 9.32
C TYR A 94 -29.13 -117.52 8.45
N ARG A 95 -29.89 -117.58 7.34
CA ARG A 95 -30.14 -116.39 6.49
C ARG A 95 -30.86 -115.27 7.24
N LEU A 96 -31.77 -115.60 8.16
CA LEU A 96 -32.43 -114.64 9.03
C LEU A 96 -31.43 -113.88 9.93
N ASN A 97 -30.47 -114.59 10.53
CA ASN A 97 -29.43 -113.96 11.35
C ASN A 97 -28.56 -113.00 10.53
N SER A 98 -28.13 -113.39 9.32
CA SER A 98 -27.38 -112.49 8.42
C SER A 98 -28.17 -111.20 8.10
N LEU A 99 -29.48 -111.31 7.84
CA LEU A 99 -30.34 -110.15 7.60
C LEU A 99 -30.51 -109.24 8.83
N MET A 100 -30.49 -109.81 10.04
CA MET A 100 -30.47 -109.02 11.27
C MET A 100 -29.17 -108.23 11.43
N GLU A 101 -28.03 -108.81 11.08
CA GLU A 101 -26.72 -108.14 11.09
C GLU A 101 -26.62 -107.05 10.00
N GLU A 102 -27.03 -107.34 8.76
CA GLU A 102 -27.11 -106.37 7.66
C GLU A 102 -27.98 -105.15 8.05
N LYS A 103 -29.15 -105.39 8.66
CA LYS A 103 -30.04 -104.34 9.18
C LYS A 103 -29.38 -103.53 10.29
N ALA A 104 -28.69 -104.17 11.24
CA ALA A 104 -28.01 -103.47 12.33
C ALA A 104 -26.90 -102.53 11.79
N LEU A 105 -26.06 -103.02 10.88
CA LEU A 105 -25.01 -102.23 10.23
C LEU A 105 -25.60 -100.99 9.53
N MET A 106 -26.64 -101.17 8.72
CA MET A 106 -27.33 -100.08 8.00
C MET A 106 -27.90 -99.00 8.94
N ILE A 107 -28.39 -99.37 10.12
CA ILE A 107 -28.84 -98.41 11.14
C ILE A 107 -27.65 -97.59 11.67
N THR A 108 -26.52 -98.23 12.01
CA THR A 108 -25.34 -97.47 12.47
C THR A 108 -24.73 -96.56 11.38
N GLU A 109 -24.94 -96.86 10.10
CA GLU A 109 -24.56 -95.94 9.01
C GLU A 109 -25.50 -94.75 8.90
N PHE A 110 -26.80 -94.96 9.11
CA PHE A 110 -27.80 -93.90 9.10
C PHE A 110 -27.57 -92.88 10.24
N GLU A 111 -27.25 -93.35 11.44
CA GLU A 111 -26.99 -92.47 12.61
C GLU A 111 -25.74 -91.60 12.46
N LYS A 112 -24.78 -92.00 11.63
CA LYS A 112 -23.57 -91.20 11.30
C LYS A 112 -23.88 -89.99 10.39
N ILE A 113 -25.10 -89.87 9.86
CA ILE A 113 -25.51 -88.73 9.03
C ILE A 113 -25.95 -87.55 9.93
N PRO A 114 -25.28 -86.37 9.88
CA PRO A 114 -25.61 -85.25 10.77
C PRO A 114 -27.05 -84.75 10.63
N LYS A 115 -27.73 -84.56 11.77
CA LYS A 115 -29.14 -84.17 11.83
C LYS A 115 -29.35 -82.74 11.29
N PRO A 116 -30.40 -82.45 10.48
CA PRO A 116 -30.55 -81.16 9.79
C PRO A 116 -30.46 -79.93 10.71
N GLY A 117 -31.14 -79.97 11.87
CA GLY A 117 -31.19 -78.85 12.81
C GLY A 117 -29.84 -78.48 13.47
N GLU A 118 -28.85 -79.37 13.48
CA GLU A 118 -27.51 -79.05 14.00
C GLU A 118 -26.68 -78.26 12.99
N MET A 119 -26.79 -78.59 11.70
CA MET A 119 -26.15 -77.81 10.64
C MET A 119 -26.83 -76.46 10.44
N GLU A 120 -28.15 -76.37 10.66
CA GLU A 120 -28.85 -75.09 10.65
C GLU A 120 -28.40 -74.17 11.81
N LYS A 121 -28.24 -74.72 13.03
CA LYS A 121 -27.63 -73.98 14.17
C LYS A 121 -26.23 -73.49 13.84
N LYS A 122 -25.35 -74.34 13.30
CA LYS A 122 -23.97 -73.96 12.90
C LYS A 122 -23.96 -72.88 11.81
N MET A 123 -24.85 -72.99 10.81
CA MET A 123 -25.03 -71.95 9.78
C MET A 123 -25.51 -70.62 10.36
N ARG A 124 -26.36 -70.64 11.38
CA ARG A 124 -26.88 -69.43 12.03
C ARG A 124 -25.78 -68.66 12.76
N VAL A 125 -25.01 -69.33 13.62
CA VAL A 125 -23.90 -68.71 14.38
C VAL A 125 -22.83 -68.10 13.47
N VAL A 126 -22.51 -68.76 12.35
CA VAL A 126 -21.56 -68.21 11.36
C VAL A 126 -22.13 -66.97 10.64
N LYS A 127 -23.44 -66.92 10.37
CA LYS A 127 -24.07 -65.72 9.78
C LYS A 127 -24.06 -64.56 10.77
N GLU A 128 -24.41 -64.81 12.03
CA GLU A 128 -24.45 -63.82 13.10
C GLU A 128 -23.07 -63.16 13.31
N SER A 129 -22.00 -63.95 13.47
CA SER A 129 -20.65 -63.39 13.64
C SER A 129 -20.10 -62.67 12.40
N THR A 130 -20.45 -63.10 11.18
CA THR A 130 -20.10 -62.33 9.97
C THR A 130 -20.82 -60.99 9.86
N GLU A 131 -21.99 -60.83 10.50
CA GLU A 131 -22.75 -59.57 10.51
C GLU A 131 -22.30 -58.62 11.63
N GLU A 132 -21.76 -59.15 12.73
CA GLU A 132 -21.10 -58.37 13.79
C GLU A 132 -19.81 -57.73 13.26
N LEU A 133 -18.92 -58.52 12.66
CA LEU A 133 -17.67 -58.03 12.04
C LEU A 133 -17.93 -56.95 10.96
N ARG A 134 -19.06 -57.03 10.23
CA ARG A 134 -19.46 -56.00 9.26
C ARG A 134 -19.80 -54.66 9.92
N LYS A 135 -20.44 -54.68 11.10
CA LYS A 135 -20.78 -53.46 11.86
C LYS A 135 -19.53 -52.79 12.40
N GLU A 136 -18.60 -53.56 12.97
CA GLU A 136 -17.30 -53.06 13.45
C GLU A 136 -16.49 -52.40 12.31
N VAL A 137 -16.41 -53.07 11.15
CA VAL A 137 -15.76 -52.54 9.95
C VAL A 137 -16.43 -51.25 9.43
N LEU A 138 -17.74 -51.10 9.59
CA LEU A 138 -18.45 -49.86 9.24
C LEU A 138 -18.10 -48.73 10.23
N GLN A 139 -18.12 -49.02 11.53
CA GLN A 139 -17.81 -48.06 12.60
C GLN A 139 -16.37 -47.54 12.50
N LYS A 140 -15.38 -48.44 12.35
CA LYS A 140 -13.96 -48.06 12.19
C LYS A 140 -13.71 -47.21 10.94
N LYS A 141 -14.48 -47.39 9.86
CA LYS A 141 -14.40 -46.53 8.66
C LYS A 141 -14.93 -45.12 8.89
N LEU A 142 -15.97 -44.96 9.72
CA LEU A 142 -16.49 -43.64 10.08
C LEU A 142 -15.52 -42.87 10.99
N GLU A 143 -14.93 -43.57 11.97
CA GLU A 143 -13.91 -43.04 12.87
C GLU A 143 -12.67 -42.52 12.11
N ILE A 144 -12.16 -43.32 11.15
CA ILE A 144 -11.05 -42.92 10.26
C ILE A 144 -11.42 -41.70 9.39
N LYS A 145 -12.69 -41.55 8.96
CA LYS A 145 -13.13 -40.39 8.17
C LYS A 145 -13.09 -39.11 9.02
N ASN A 146 -13.68 -39.14 10.20
CA ASN A 146 -13.76 -37.97 11.09
C ASN A 146 -12.36 -37.47 11.47
N LEU A 147 -11.47 -38.38 11.91
CA LEU A 147 -10.09 -38.05 12.28
C LEU A 147 -9.30 -37.38 11.13
N ARG A 148 -9.56 -37.76 9.87
CA ARG A 148 -8.94 -37.13 8.69
C ARG A 148 -9.49 -35.73 8.41
N GLU A 149 -10.77 -35.50 8.66
CA GLU A 149 -11.41 -34.18 8.49
C GLU A 149 -10.92 -33.19 9.57
N ASP A 150 -10.83 -33.64 10.83
CA ASP A 150 -10.24 -32.87 11.93
C ASP A 150 -8.78 -32.51 11.66
N LEU A 151 -7.96 -33.47 11.22
CA LEU A 151 -6.55 -33.26 10.87
C LEU A 151 -6.40 -32.23 9.75
N SER A 152 -7.23 -32.30 8.70
CA SER A 152 -7.24 -31.31 7.62
C SER A 152 -7.62 -29.91 8.12
N SER A 153 -8.57 -29.81 9.06
CA SER A 153 -8.95 -28.53 9.67
C SER A 153 -7.78 -27.87 10.41
N LYS A 154 -7.02 -28.66 11.19
CA LYS A 154 -5.90 -28.15 12.00
C LYS A 154 -4.69 -27.78 11.17
N GLN A 155 -4.40 -28.49 10.08
CA GLN A 155 -3.38 -28.04 9.12
C GLN A 155 -3.74 -26.71 8.45
N LYS A 156 -5.02 -26.53 8.06
CA LYS A 156 -5.51 -25.24 7.51
C LYS A 156 -5.47 -24.10 8.53
N GLN A 157 -5.71 -24.39 9.81
CA GLN A 157 -5.58 -23.41 10.89
C GLN A 157 -4.12 -22.96 11.07
N LEU A 158 -3.18 -23.91 11.17
CA LEU A 158 -1.75 -23.60 11.34
C LEU A 158 -1.18 -22.77 10.18
N LEU A 159 -1.56 -23.05 8.93
CA LEU A 159 -1.13 -22.26 7.77
C LEU A 159 -1.65 -20.81 7.80
N LYS A 160 -2.84 -20.57 8.35
CA LYS A 160 -3.35 -19.19 8.58
C LYS A 160 -2.56 -18.48 9.68
N GLU A 161 -2.35 -19.15 10.80
CA GLU A 161 -1.57 -18.61 11.93
C GLU A 161 -0.14 -18.24 11.52
N GLN A 162 0.48 -19.03 10.63
CA GLN A 162 1.78 -18.73 10.02
C GLN A 162 1.73 -17.50 9.11
N LYS A 163 0.77 -17.41 8.18
CA LYS A 163 0.68 -16.22 7.31
C LYS A 163 0.41 -14.94 8.13
N GLU A 164 -0.50 -15.00 9.11
CA GLU A 164 -0.77 -13.86 9.99
C GLU A 164 0.48 -13.39 10.78
N LEU A 165 1.43 -14.29 11.05
CA LEU A 165 2.73 -13.93 11.64
C LEU A 165 3.66 -13.27 10.61
N GLU A 166 3.68 -13.73 9.36
CA GLU A 166 4.46 -13.13 8.27
C GLU A 166 3.96 -11.70 7.95
N ASP A 167 2.65 -11.52 7.77
CA ASP A 167 2.00 -10.22 7.54
C ASP A 167 2.33 -9.22 8.69
N LEU A 168 2.36 -9.69 9.95
CA LEU A 168 2.72 -8.87 11.11
C LEU A 168 4.22 -8.55 11.19
N LEU A 169 5.10 -9.44 10.71
CA LEU A 169 6.54 -9.22 10.67
C LEU A 169 6.92 -8.19 9.60
N GLU A 170 6.32 -8.25 8.42
CA GLU A 170 6.49 -7.25 7.35
C GLU A 170 6.04 -5.87 7.83
N TYR A 171 4.86 -5.76 8.46
CA TYR A 171 4.39 -4.50 9.04
C TYR A 171 5.25 -3.99 10.21
N GLN A 172 5.97 -4.88 10.92
CA GLN A 172 6.98 -4.44 11.89
C GLN A 172 8.25 -3.88 11.21
N VAL A 173 8.58 -4.31 9.99
CA VAL A 173 9.71 -3.73 9.24
C VAL A 173 9.35 -2.32 8.77
N THR A 174 8.20 -2.13 8.12
CA THR A 174 7.80 -0.80 7.61
C THR A 174 7.76 0.26 8.72
N LEU A 175 7.22 -0.10 9.90
CA LEU A 175 7.23 0.81 11.06
C LEU A 175 8.63 1.09 11.63
N LYS A 176 9.60 0.17 11.53
CA LYS A 176 11.00 0.46 11.91
C LYS A 176 11.62 1.46 10.95
N ASP A 177 11.30 1.38 9.66
CA ASP A 177 11.82 2.29 8.64
C ASP A 177 11.19 3.69 8.80
N GLU A 178 9.90 3.78 9.13
CA GLU A 178 9.24 5.02 9.56
C GLU A 178 9.90 5.63 10.82
N VAL A 179 10.17 4.81 11.85
CA VAL A 179 10.90 5.23 13.06
C VAL A 179 12.31 5.72 12.75
N ALA A 180 13.06 4.99 11.92
CA ALA A 180 14.42 5.38 11.53
C ALA A 180 14.42 6.70 10.75
N TYR A 181 13.45 6.91 9.85
CA TYR A 181 13.26 8.19 9.17
C TYR A 181 12.95 9.33 10.16
N HIS A 182 11.96 9.15 11.04
CA HIS A 182 11.59 10.17 12.03
C HIS A 182 12.71 10.47 13.03
N GLN A 183 13.53 9.49 13.44
CA GLN A 183 14.72 9.74 14.28
C GLN A 183 15.73 10.71 13.63
N THR A 184 15.80 10.79 12.30
CA THR A 184 16.68 11.77 11.64
C THR A 184 16.17 13.21 11.69
N VAL A 185 14.85 13.42 11.87
CA VAL A 185 14.22 14.75 11.75
C VAL A 185 14.60 15.67 12.93
N PRO A 186 14.49 15.28 14.22
CA PRO A 186 15.02 16.05 15.34
C PRO A 186 16.52 16.39 15.23
N VAL A 187 17.31 15.49 14.63
CA VAL A 187 18.76 15.70 14.42
C VAL A 187 19.04 16.74 13.32
N GLN A 188 18.21 16.79 12.27
CA GLN A 188 18.28 17.83 11.24
C GLN A 188 17.84 19.18 11.80
N ILE A 189 16.68 19.23 12.49
CA ILE A 189 16.15 20.44 13.11
C ILE A 189 17.12 21.00 14.16
N GLY A 190 17.74 20.15 14.99
CA GLY A 190 18.75 20.57 15.97
C GLY A 190 19.96 21.27 15.34
N LYS A 191 20.44 20.78 14.18
CA LYS A 191 21.52 21.44 13.42
C LYS A 191 21.09 22.79 12.84
N GLU A 192 19.81 22.95 12.49
CA GLU A 192 19.28 24.25 12.08
C GLU A 192 19.17 25.21 13.27
N ILE A 193 18.64 24.76 14.42
CA ILE A 193 18.58 25.55 15.66
C ILE A 193 19.97 26.05 16.05
N GLU A 194 21.01 25.19 16.01
CA GLU A 194 22.39 25.63 16.24
C GLU A 194 22.85 26.71 15.25
N LYS A 195 22.62 26.50 13.94
CA LYS A 195 23.00 27.43 12.87
C LYS A 195 22.30 28.78 13.02
N MET A 196 21.05 28.78 13.46
CA MET A 196 20.25 29.98 13.73
C MET A 196 20.68 30.67 15.03
N THR A 197 21.02 29.90 16.07
CA THR A 197 21.55 30.40 17.35
C THR A 197 22.91 31.09 17.15
N ARG A 198 23.81 30.52 16.35
CA ARG A 198 25.09 31.14 15.99
C ARG A 198 24.87 32.50 15.28
N LYS A 199 23.99 32.53 14.26
CA LYS A 199 23.60 33.78 13.57
C LYS A 199 23.06 34.83 14.54
N LYS A 200 22.09 34.46 15.38
CA LYS A 200 21.51 35.33 16.42
C LYS A 200 22.61 35.96 17.29
N VAL A 201 23.51 35.15 17.83
CA VAL A 201 24.62 35.60 18.68
C VAL A 201 25.55 36.57 17.93
N ASP A 202 25.81 36.35 16.65
CA ASP A 202 26.62 37.28 15.85
C ASP A 202 25.89 38.57 15.46
N MET A 203 24.56 38.57 15.39
CA MET A 203 23.77 39.80 15.24
C MET A 203 23.64 40.57 16.57
N GLU A 204 23.49 39.88 17.70
CA GLU A 204 23.49 40.48 19.04
C GLU A 204 24.82 41.22 19.32
N LYS A 205 25.96 40.65 18.93
CA LYS A 205 27.26 41.34 18.99
C LYS A 205 27.29 42.62 18.16
N LYS A 206 26.74 42.60 16.93
CA LYS A 206 26.66 43.79 16.06
C LYS A 206 25.73 44.85 16.63
N LYS A 207 24.61 44.44 17.23
CA LYS A 207 23.69 45.31 17.96
C LYS A 207 24.44 46.05 19.07
N ILE A 208 25.15 45.34 19.94
CA ILE A 208 25.93 45.92 21.05
C ILE A 208 27.01 46.89 20.55
N ILE A 209 27.67 46.59 19.42
CA ILE A 209 28.63 47.51 18.79
C ILE A 209 27.92 48.80 18.32
N LEU A 210 26.78 48.70 17.65
CA LEU A 210 25.98 49.84 17.20
C LEU A 210 25.45 50.67 18.38
N GLU A 211 25.06 50.06 19.50
CA GLU A 211 24.67 50.76 20.73
C GLU A 211 25.81 51.62 21.30
N LEU A 212 27.04 51.09 21.30
CA LEU A 212 28.23 51.82 21.73
C LEU A 212 28.58 52.97 20.77
N GLU A 213 28.55 52.73 19.45
CA GLU A 213 28.73 53.78 18.44
C GLU A 213 27.69 54.90 18.57
N LEU A 214 26.42 54.54 18.80
CA LEU A 214 25.32 55.50 19.03
C LEU A 214 25.58 56.37 20.27
N LYS A 215 26.06 55.76 21.36
CA LYS A 215 26.39 56.45 22.60
C LYS A 215 27.54 57.44 22.38
N ASP A 216 28.62 57.01 21.77
CA ASP A 216 29.80 57.85 21.49
C ASP A 216 29.46 59.00 20.53
N LEU A 217 28.64 58.73 19.50
CA LEU A 217 28.08 59.76 18.61
C LEU A 217 27.26 60.78 19.40
N ASN A 218 26.39 60.34 20.31
CA ASN A 218 25.54 61.22 21.13
C ASN A 218 26.35 62.04 22.16
N GLU A 219 27.41 61.48 22.74
CA GLU A 219 28.36 62.24 23.56
C GLU A 219 29.17 63.26 22.73
N SER A 220 29.55 62.92 21.50
CA SER A 220 30.19 63.86 20.57
C SER A 220 29.24 65.00 20.17
N LEU A 221 27.96 64.69 19.98
CA LEU A 221 26.92 65.65 19.62
C LEU A 221 26.74 66.72 20.71
N LYS A 222 26.61 66.29 21.98
CA LYS A 222 26.54 67.19 23.15
C LYS A 222 27.75 68.12 23.26
N LYS A 223 28.96 67.63 22.95
CA LYS A 223 30.20 68.44 22.96
C LYS A 223 30.24 69.49 21.84
N VAL A 224 29.56 69.24 20.71
CA VAL A 224 29.37 70.26 19.65
C VAL A 224 28.28 71.24 20.04
N GLU A 225 27.19 70.76 20.64
CA GLU A 225 26.04 71.55 21.09
C GLU A 225 26.43 72.60 22.14
N THR A 226 27.17 72.22 23.20
CA THR A 226 27.68 73.17 24.19
C THR A 226 28.65 74.20 23.60
N LYS A 227 29.44 73.81 22.58
CA LYS A 227 30.31 74.76 21.87
C LYS A 227 29.53 75.70 20.94
N ILE A 228 28.37 75.29 20.41
CA ILE A 228 27.47 76.21 19.69
C ILE A 228 26.92 77.26 20.66
N SER A 229 26.53 76.88 21.88
CA SER A 229 26.07 77.84 22.90
C SER A 229 27.13 78.88 23.24
N SER A 230 28.37 78.46 23.57
CA SER A 230 29.50 79.38 23.86
C SER A 230 29.72 80.41 22.75
N VAL A 231 29.76 79.94 21.49
CA VAL A 231 30.00 80.82 20.32
C VAL A 231 28.82 81.76 20.06
N VAL A 232 27.60 81.39 20.44
CA VAL A 232 26.42 82.29 20.38
C VAL A 232 26.45 83.33 21.49
N GLU A 233 26.86 82.97 22.71
CA GLU A 233 27.06 83.90 23.84
C GLU A 233 28.18 84.92 23.51
N GLU A 234 29.33 84.45 23.01
CA GLU A 234 30.43 85.28 22.52
C GLU A 234 29.98 86.26 21.42
N LYS A 235 29.16 85.80 20.46
CA LYS A 235 28.59 86.67 19.41
C LYS A 235 27.75 87.79 20.01
N GLU A 236 26.86 87.44 20.94
CA GLU A 236 25.88 88.37 21.52
C GLU A 236 26.58 89.47 22.34
N ASP A 237 27.67 89.16 23.03
CA ASP A 237 28.48 90.15 23.75
C ASP A 237 29.28 91.08 22.83
N VAL A 238 29.82 90.57 21.70
CA VAL A 238 30.47 91.44 20.69
C VAL A 238 29.44 92.35 20.01
N ILE A 239 28.20 91.89 19.80
CA ILE A 239 27.09 92.74 19.31
C ILE A 239 26.80 93.87 20.30
N LYS A 240 26.67 93.59 21.60
CA LYS A 240 26.48 94.61 22.64
C LYS A 240 27.62 95.63 22.66
N GLU A 241 28.88 95.20 22.46
CA GLU A 241 29.99 96.16 22.35
C GLU A 241 29.85 97.04 21.11
N VAL A 242 29.53 96.47 19.93
CA VAL A 242 29.33 97.24 18.68
C VAL A 242 28.20 98.26 18.81
N GLU A 243 27.08 97.88 19.40
CA GLU A 243 25.96 98.80 19.67
C GLU A 243 26.37 99.91 20.66
N GLY A 244 27.11 99.57 21.71
CA GLY A 244 27.70 100.53 22.64
C GLY A 244 28.66 101.52 21.96
N LYS A 245 29.55 101.06 21.07
CA LYS A 245 30.42 101.96 20.28
C LYS A 245 29.60 102.84 19.33
N ARG A 246 28.58 102.29 18.66
CA ARG A 246 27.70 103.04 17.74
C ARG A 246 26.92 104.14 18.46
N ALA A 247 26.37 103.87 19.65
CA ALA A 247 25.68 104.87 20.46
C ALA A 247 26.64 106.00 20.91
N LEU A 248 27.86 105.64 21.33
CA LEU A 248 28.89 106.63 21.68
C LEU A 248 29.32 107.49 20.47
N LEU A 249 29.48 106.87 19.29
CA LEU A 249 29.77 107.57 18.04
C LEU A 249 28.64 108.54 17.70
N GLU A 250 27.38 108.10 17.73
CA GLU A 250 26.22 108.94 17.41
C GLU A 250 26.09 110.16 18.34
N ILE A 251 26.41 110.00 19.63
CA ILE A 251 26.51 111.12 20.58
C ILE A 251 27.63 112.09 20.17
N LYS A 252 28.81 111.60 19.79
CA LYS A 252 29.93 112.45 19.35
C LYS A 252 29.71 113.09 17.97
N GLU A 253 28.95 112.47 17.09
CA GLU A 253 28.52 113.09 15.83
C GLU A 253 27.50 114.21 16.05
N ARG A 254 26.59 114.08 17.02
CA ARG A 254 25.70 115.17 17.46
C ARG A 254 26.50 116.34 18.06
N GLU A 255 27.45 116.08 18.95
CA GLU A 255 28.36 117.10 19.50
C GLU A 255 29.17 117.80 18.40
N TYR A 256 29.77 117.03 17.48
CA TYR A 256 30.50 117.56 16.34
C TYR A 256 29.62 118.44 15.44
N SER A 257 28.40 118.00 15.14
CA SER A 257 27.43 118.78 14.34
C SER A 257 26.99 120.07 15.04
N GLN A 258 26.89 120.07 16.38
CA GLN A 258 26.62 121.30 17.14
C GLN A 258 27.81 122.26 17.09
N LEU A 259 29.03 121.76 17.28
CA LEU A 259 30.25 122.58 17.21
C LEU A 259 30.54 123.12 15.80
N VAL A 260 30.23 122.35 14.74
CA VAL A 260 30.28 122.83 13.35
C VAL A 260 29.28 123.96 13.11
N LYS A 261 28.02 123.80 13.54
CA LYS A 261 27.01 124.87 13.44
C LYS A 261 27.40 126.12 14.22
N LEU A 262 28.05 125.97 15.37
CA LEU A 262 28.61 127.09 16.13
C LEU A 262 29.76 127.77 15.36
N LEU A 263 30.65 127.02 14.71
CA LEU A 263 31.66 127.64 13.83
C LEU A 263 31.03 128.37 12.64
N GLU A 264 30.06 127.76 11.96
CA GLU A 264 29.35 128.36 10.83
C GLU A 264 28.71 129.69 11.26
N LEU A 265 27.98 129.69 12.38
CA LEU A 265 27.42 130.90 12.97
C LEU A 265 28.50 131.94 13.36
N THR A 266 29.62 131.54 13.95
CA THR A 266 30.69 132.52 14.25
C THR A 266 31.28 133.13 12.98
N ARG A 267 31.48 132.34 11.91
CA ARG A 267 32.00 132.81 10.62
C ARG A 267 31.00 133.71 9.89
N GLU A 268 29.70 133.42 9.97
CA GLU A 268 28.64 134.28 9.43
C GLU A 268 28.59 135.62 10.19
N ASN A 269 28.73 135.59 11.52
CA ASN A 269 28.85 136.81 12.35
C ASN A 269 30.14 137.60 12.05
N GLU A 270 31.27 136.94 11.75
CA GLU A 270 32.47 137.61 11.25
C GLU A 270 32.18 138.36 9.94
N VAL A 271 31.61 137.68 8.94
CA VAL A 271 31.27 138.26 7.63
C VAL A 271 30.28 139.43 7.78
N ALA A 272 29.25 139.28 8.62
CA ALA A 272 28.29 140.34 8.92
C ALA A 272 28.98 141.56 9.57
N SER A 273 29.76 141.35 10.63
CA SER A 273 30.48 142.43 11.32
C SER A 273 31.53 143.12 10.43
N LEU A 274 32.12 142.41 9.46
CA LEU A 274 33.03 142.99 8.48
C LEU A 274 32.28 143.86 7.46
N SER A 275 31.11 143.41 6.97
CA SER A 275 30.31 144.19 6.02
C SER A 275 29.79 145.50 6.62
N GLU A 276 29.28 145.46 7.85
CA GLU A 276 28.78 146.64 8.58
C GLU A 276 29.88 147.69 8.82
N ARG A 277 31.07 147.24 9.25
CA ARG A 277 32.25 148.11 9.40
C ARG A 277 32.70 148.75 8.08
N LEU A 278 32.52 148.06 6.95
CA LEU A 278 32.85 148.55 5.62
C LEU A 278 31.86 149.65 5.16
N VAL A 279 30.55 149.44 5.39
CA VAL A 279 29.49 150.45 5.16
C VAL A 279 29.74 151.71 5.99
N ALA A 280 30.06 151.55 7.28
CA ALA A 280 30.37 152.67 8.17
C ALA A 280 31.59 153.48 7.70
N CYS A 281 32.60 152.84 7.11
CA CYS A 281 33.77 153.52 6.55
C CYS A 281 33.41 154.40 5.34
N ILE A 282 32.65 153.86 4.38
CA ILE A 282 32.19 154.56 3.18
C ILE A 282 31.33 155.78 3.55
N SER A 283 30.45 155.63 4.55
CA SER A 283 29.62 156.72 5.08
C SER A 283 30.46 157.92 5.57
N ASN A 284 31.44 157.67 6.43
CA ASN A 284 32.31 158.71 6.99
C ASN A 284 33.14 159.42 5.90
N MET A 285 33.56 158.70 4.85
CA MET A 285 34.35 159.28 3.77
C MET A 285 33.54 160.28 2.90
N ARG A 286 32.23 160.02 2.69
CA ARG A 286 31.33 160.97 2.00
C ARG A 286 31.15 162.28 2.78
N ILE A 287 31.02 162.21 4.11
CA ILE A 287 30.84 163.40 4.97
C ILE A 287 32.05 164.34 4.89
N ALA A 288 33.27 163.79 4.83
CA ALA A 288 34.50 164.57 4.73
C ALA A 288 34.62 165.38 3.42
N GLN A 289 34.08 164.89 2.30
CA GLN A 289 34.12 165.60 1.01
C GLN A 289 33.25 166.86 1.01
N TYR A 290 32.04 166.80 1.56
CA TYR A 290 31.11 167.94 1.59
C TYR A 290 31.67 169.15 2.35
N TYR A 291 32.33 168.92 3.49
CA TYR A 291 32.89 169.98 4.33
C TYR A 291 33.97 170.81 3.62
N ASN A 292 34.78 170.18 2.76
CA ASN A 292 35.87 170.87 2.06
C ASN A 292 35.38 171.78 0.92
N ARG A 293 34.23 171.51 0.29
CA ARG A 293 33.72 172.34 -0.81
C ARG A 293 33.27 173.73 -0.33
N GLY A 294 32.50 173.80 0.76
CA GLY A 294 32.00 175.09 1.28
C GLY A 294 33.08 176.08 1.75
N ILE A 295 34.29 175.60 2.05
CA ILE A 295 35.45 176.46 2.37
C ILE A 295 36.02 177.12 1.10
N LEU A 296 35.95 176.48 -0.07
CA LEU A 296 36.42 177.05 -1.32
C LEU A 296 35.54 178.23 -1.77
N ASP A 297 34.22 178.03 -1.78
CA ASP A 297 33.24 178.99 -2.29
C ASP A 297 33.27 180.34 -1.52
N LEU A 298 33.54 180.28 -0.22
CA LEU A 298 33.66 181.48 0.63
C LEU A 298 34.89 182.33 0.26
N ASN A 299 36.03 181.71 -0.03
CA ASN A 299 37.24 182.43 -0.43
C ASN A 299 37.09 183.07 -1.82
N LEU A 300 36.38 182.42 -2.74
CA LEU A 300 36.13 182.93 -4.08
C LEU A 300 35.33 184.24 -4.07
N ARG A 301 34.32 184.35 -3.18
CA ARG A 301 33.50 185.56 -3.05
C ARG A 301 34.29 186.79 -2.60
N ASN A 302 35.19 186.63 -1.64
CA ASN A 302 36.00 187.76 -1.13
C ASN A 302 36.88 188.36 -2.23
N SER A 303 37.57 187.51 -3.00
CA SER A 303 38.45 187.97 -4.09
C SER A 303 37.72 188.68 -5.23
N ILE A 304 36.40 188.51 -5.38
CA ILE A 304 35.57 189.23 -6.35
C ILE A 304 35.27 190.65 -5.83
N ILE A 305 34.97 190.79 -4.53
CA ILE A 305 34.68 192.09 -3.89
C ILE A 305 35.91 193.01 -3.97
N ASP A 306 37.10 192.49 -3.64
CA ASP A 306 38.36 193.25 -3.72
C ASP A 306 38.62 193.79 -5.14
N LYS A 307 38.30 192.98 -6.17
CA LYS A 307 38.49 193.34 -7.57
C LYS A 307 37.52 194.45 -8.02
N GLN A 308 36.33 194.51 -7.44
CA GLN A 308 35.35 195.59 -7.69
C GLN A 308 35.85 196.93 -7.14
N ASN A 309 36.35 196.93 -5.89
CA ASN A 309 36.85 198.14 -5.21
C ASN A 309 37.98 198.83 -6.00
N TYR A 310 38.95 198.05 -6.51
CA TYR A 310 40.03 198.57 -7.35
C TYR A 310 39.53 199.24 -8.64
N HIS A 311 38.44 198.74 -9.23
CA HIS A 311 37.89 199.31 -10.47
C HIS A 311 37.26 200.69 -10.22
N ASP A 312 36.50 200.86 -9.14
CA ASP A 312 35.88 202.14 -8.78
C ASP A 312 36.93 203.21 -8.44
N GLU A 313 38.02 202.82 -7.77
CA GLU A 313 39.11 203.72 -7.40
C GLU A 313 39.89 204.23 -8.62
N LEU A 314 40.17 203.34 -9.58
CA LEU A 314 40.79 203.69 -10.87
C LEU A 314 39.85 204.59 -11.69
N SER A 315 38.55 204.31 -11.69
CA SER A 315 37.50 205.16 -12.29
C SER A 315 37.29 206.49 -11.56
N ARG A 316 37.77 206.69 -10.33
CA ARG A 316 37.88 208.03 -9.71
C ARG A 316 39.10 208.78 -10.24
N LYS A 317 40.28 208.15 -10.25
CA LYS A 317 41.54 208.77 -10.71
C LYS A 317 41.49 209.25 -12.16
N GLN A 318 40.83 208.52 -13.05
CA GLN A 318 40.60 208.96 -14.42
C GLN A 318 39.78 210.28 -14.50
N ARG A 319 38.74 210.42 -13.66
CA ARG A 319 37.88 211.62 -13.57
C ARG A 319 38.53 212.81 -12.82
N GLU A 320 39.67 212.61 -12.19
CA GLU A 320 40.54 213.69 -11.70
C GLU A 320 41.44 214.16 -12.85
N LYS A 321 42.17 213.24 -13.50
CA LYS A 321 43.01 213.51 -14.68
C LYS A 321 42.29 214.28 -15.78
N GLU A 322 41.03 213.93 -16.09
CA GLU A 322 40.23 214.66 -17.08
C GLU A 322 39.79 216.07 -16.63
N ARG A 323 39.72 216.34 -15.32
CA ARG A 323 39.48 217.70 -14.78
C ARG A 323 40.74 218.54 -14.97
N ASP A 324 41.90 217.97 -14.65
CA ASP A 324 43.19 218.65 -14.77
C ASP A 324 43.53 218.97 -16.24
N ILE A 325 43.27 218.04 -17.18
CA ILE A 325 43.40 218.28 -18.63
C ILE A 325 42.47 219.41 -19.12
N ARG A 326 41.26 219.53 -18.57
CA ARG A 326 40.35 220.64 -18.91
C ARG A 326 40.82 221.98 -18.34
N ASN A 327 41.46 221.98 -17.18
CA ASN A 327 42.09 223.17 -16.60
C ASN A 327 43.33 223.58 -17.40
N LEU A 328 44.19 222.62 -17.77
CA LEU A 328 45.37 222.85 -18.61
C LEU A 328 44.99 223.53 -19.93
N LYS A 329 43.99 222.99 -20.65
CA LYS A 329 43.50 223.57 -21.90
C LYS A 329 42.90 224.98 -21.76
N LYS A 330 42.33 225.32 -20.59
CA LYS A 330 41.90 226.72 -20.32
C LYS A 330 43.10 227.66 -20.18
N VAL A 331 44.19 227.21 -19.55
CA VAL A 331 45.42 228.00 -19.40
C VAL A 331 46.15 228.14 -20.74
N GLU A 332 46.24 227.07 -21.55
CA GLU A 332 46.77 227.15 -22.92
C GLU A 332 46.01 228.15 -23.80
N LEU A 333 44.67 228.18 -23.70
CA LEU A 333 43.84 229.09 -24.48
C LEU A 333 44.06 230.56 -24.09
N LEU A 334 44.19 230.85 -22.78
CA LEU A 334 44.53 232.18 -22.27
C LEU A 334 45.93 232.62 -22.73
N LEU A 335 46.93 231.73 -22.64
CA LEU A 335 48.29 231.99 -23.10
C LEU A 335 48.32 232.30 -24.60
N LYS A 336 47.54 231.58 -25.42
CA LYS A 336 47.49 231.81 -26.86
C LYS A 336 46.90 233.16 -27.23
N VAL A 337 45.79 233.56 -26.61
CA VAL A 337 45.20 234.91 -26.79
C VAL A 337 46.19 236.01 -26.37
N SER A 338 47.03 235.78 -25.35
CA SER A 338 48.11 236.71 -24.98
C SER A 338 49.23 236.80 -26.02
N CYS A 339 49.58 235.70 -26.69
CA CYS A 339 50.56 235.73 -27.80
C CYS A 339 50.01 236.44 -29.04
N ASP A 340 48.74 236.24 -29.39
CA ASP A 340 48.13 236.84 -30.58
C ASP A 340 47.99 238.38 -30.44
N ALA A 341 47.94 238.91 -29.21
CA ALA A 341 48.02 240.35 -28.93
C ALA A 341 49.45 240.93 -29.09
N LEU A 342 50.49 240.10 -28.93
CA LEU A 342 51.89 240.51 -29.09
C LEU A 342 52.28 240.67 -30.56
N THR A 343 51.77 239.80 -31.44
CA THR A 343 51.94 239.93 -32.91
C THR A 343 51.32 241.23 -33.44
N GLN A 344 50.16 241.64 -32.92
CA GLN A 344 49.51 242.88 -33.34
C GLN A 344 50.28 244.14 -32.91
N THR A 345 50.98 244.10 -31.77
CA THR A 345 51.80 245.23 -31.29
C THR A 345 53.17 245.30 -31.97
N GLN A 346 53.77 244.18 -32.37
CA GLN A 346 55.05 244.18 -33.08
C GLN A 346 54.92 244.52 -34.57
N ALA A 347 53.80 244.19 -35.23
CA ALA A 347 53.54 244.59 -36.62
C ALA A 347 53.49 246.13 -36.78
N MET A 348 52.98 246.86 -35.78
CA MET A 348 52.95 248.33 -35.77
C MET A 348 54.33 248.99 -35.67
N HIS A 349 55.39 248.25 -35.29
CA HIS A 349 56.75 248.80 -35.26
C HIS A 349 57.44 248.76 -36.65
N GLN A 350 56.89 248.08 -37.66
CA GLN A 350 57.48 247.99 -39.00
C GLN A 350 57.46 249.31 -39.83
N GLN A 351 57.01 250.43 -39.26
CA GLN A 351 56.93 251.73 -39.97
C GLN A 351 57.54 252.92 -39.22
N LEU A 352 58.21 252.73 -38.08
CA LEU A 352 58.84 253.83 -37.32
C LEU A 352 60.27 253.49 -36.89
N LEU A 353 61.18 254.45 -37.19
CA LEU A 353 62.61 254.50 -36.84
C LEU A 353 63.56 253.61 -37.66
N LEU A 354 63.56 253.89 -38.97
CA LEU A 354 64.80 253.95 -39.75
C LEU A 354 65.55 255.27 -39.42
N GLU A 355 66.02 255.43 -38.18
CA GLU A 355 66.86 256.58 -37.80
C GLU A 355 67.77 256.24 -36.59
N ILE A 356 69.04 256.70 -36.67
CA ILE A 356 70.08 256.65 -35.63
C ILE A 356 70.69 255.25 -35.32
N ASP A 357 71.57 254.84 -36.23
CA ASP A 357 73.00 254.54 -35.99
C ASP A 357 73.52 253.30 -35.20
N ALA A 358 74.26 252.51 -35.98
CA ALA A 358 75.67 252.14 -35.78
C ALA A 358 76.09 250.86 -34.99
N VAL A 359 76.61 249.90 -35.78
CA VAL A 359 77.97 249.31 -35.65
C VAL A 359 78.27 248.34 -34.47
N PRO A 360 78.83 247.12 -34.73
CA PRO A 360 78.80 246.32 -35.96
C PRO A 360 78.63 244.79 -35.77
N LYS A 361 78.46 244.15 -36.93
CA LYS A 361 78.95 242.84 -37.41
C LYS A 361 79.85 241.93 -36.53
N ASP A 362 79.89 240.67 -37.01
CA ASP A 362 81.08 239.83 -37.24
C ASP A 362 81.45 238.65 -36.29
N THR A 363 80.87 237.49 -36.65
CA THR A 363 81.57 236.30 -37.19
C THR A 363 82.53 235.40 -36.38
N ILE A 364 82.07 234.14 -36.23
CA ILE A 364 82.77 232.83 -36.35
C ILE A 364 83.89 232.47 -35.32
N LEU A 365 83.90 231.17 -34.93
CA LEU A 365 85.06 230.23 -34.90
C LEU A 365 85.24 229.37 -33.62
N SER A 366 85.01 228.07 -33.85
CA SER A 366 85.91 226.96 -33.51
C SER A 366 85.79 226.25 -32.16
N GLU A 367 86.38 225.05 -32.12
CA GLU A 367 86.16 223.99 -31.15
C GLU A 367 87.09 224.12 -29.92
N ARG A 368 86.54 224.02 -28.69
CA ARG A 368 87.37 223.59 -27.54
C ARG A 368 86.58 223.03 -26.33
N ARG A 369 87.08 221.90 -25.83
CA ARG A 369 87.18 221.41 -24.43
C ARG A 369 86.24 221.94 -23.32
N ARG A 370 85.77 220.95 -22.53
CA ARG A 370 85.63 220.87 -21.05
C ARG A 370 84.27 221.10 -20.37
N GLU A 371 83.98 220.13 -19.49
CA GLU A 371 83.69 220.22 -18.05
C GLU A 371 83.10 221.51 -17.45
N LEU A 372 82.03 221.29 -16.66
CA LEU A 372 81.68 221.93 -15.37
C LEU A 372 81.45 223.46 -15.29
N HIS A 373 80.54 223.79 -14.36
CA HIS A 373 80.45 225.06 -13.62
C HIS A 373 79.95 226.30 -14.41
N LYS A 374 79.22 227.26 -13.80
CA LYS A 374 78.55 227.24 -12.49
C LYS A 374 77.41 228.26 -12.38
N GLU A 375 76.64 228.07 -11.30
CA GLU A 375 76.06 229.07 -10.39
C GLU A 375 76.51 230.54 -10.57
N VAL A 376 75.55 231.46 -10.49
CA VAL A 376 75.35 232.41 -9.37
C VAL A 376 73.86 232.84 -9.43
N GLU A 377 72.98 232.67 -8.44
CA GLU A 377 72.91 233.03 -7.00
C GLU A 377 72.10 234.32 -6.72
N VAL A 378 71.49 234.37 -5.51
CA VAL A 378 70.85 235.48 -4.77
C VAL A 378 69.33 235.74 -4.96
N ALA A 379 68.59 235.48 -3.86
CA ALA A 379 67.32 236.09 -3.38
C ALA A 379 65.94 235.66 -3.97
N LYS A 380 64.83 235.53 -3.20
CA LYS A 380 64.59 235.64 -1.73
C LYS A 380 63.27 234.94 -1.23
N ARG A 381 63.41 234.01 -0.27
CA ARG A 381 62.68 233.79 1.04
C ARG A 381 61.13 233.94 1.21
N ASN A 382 60.47 232.91 1.80
CA ASN A 382 59.82 232.92 3.17
C ASN A 382 58.91 231.68 3.50
N LEU A 383 59.10 231.06 4.70
CA LEU A 383 58.18 230.37 5.69
C LEU A 383 56.93 229.52 5.24
N ALA A 384 56.35 228.50 5.92
CA ALA A 384 56.57 227.62 7.12
C ALA A 384 55.53 226.42 7.05
N GLN A 385 55.17 225.52 8.01
CA GLN A 385 55.49 225.25 9.45
C GLN A 385 55.44 223.72 9.82
N GLN A 386 54.51 223.18 10.67
CA GLN A 386 54.59 221.80 11.26
C GLN A 386 53.27 221.06 11.69
N HIS A 387 53.39 219.71 11.84
CA HIS A 387 52.84 218.79 12.89
C HIS A 387 51.79 217.68 12.57
N LYS A 388 52.21 216.39 12.57
CA LYS A 388 51.71 215.24 13.42
C LYS A 388 52.31 213.88 12.99
N TYR A 389 52.71 213.01 13.92
CA TYR A 389 53.30 211.67 13.61
C TYR A 389 52.88 210.50 14.54
N ASN A 390 52.53 210.74 15.82
CA ASN A 390 52.55 209.68 16.86
C ASN A 390 51.32 208.74 16.98
N SER A 391 50.49 208.57 15.95
CA SER A 391 49.22 207.81 16.08
C SER A 391 49.25 206.34 15.62
N ILE A 392 50.17 205.95 14.73
CA ILE A 392 50.03 204.72 13.92
C ILE A 392 50.71 203.48 14.55
N THR A 393 51.67 203.67 15.44
CA THR A 393 52.59 202.58 15.89
C THR A 393 52.01 201.60 16.93
N LYS A 394 50.80 201.83 17.48
CA LYS A 394 50.24 200.96 18.54
C LYS A 394 49.40 199.79 18.02
N GLU A 395 48.67 199.93 16.91
CA GLU A 395 47.70 198.91 16.47
C GLU A 395 48.32 197.63 15.89
N MET A 396 49.52 197.72 15.29
CA MET A 396 50.17 196.58 14.62
C MET A 396 50.68 195.48 15.56
N LYS A 397 50.74 195.73 16.88
CA LYS A 397 51.25 194.73 17.85
C LYS A 397 50.18 193.74 18.36
N THR A 398 48.91 194.13 18.41
CA THR A 398 47.84 193.28 18.99
C THR A 398 47.47 192.11 18.07
N LYS A 399 47.18 192.39 16.79
CA LYS A 399 46.70 191.39 15.80
C LYS A 399 47.65 190.18 15.61
N ASN A 400 48.96 190.36 15.80
CA ASN A 400 49.94 189.27 15.62
C ASN A 400 49.87 188.20 16.73
N LEU A 401 49.39 188.54 17.93
CA LEU A 401 49.46 187.65 19.10
C LEU A 401 48.34 186.58 19.06
N GLU A 402 47.14 186.97 18.62
CA GLU A 402 45.96 186.09 18.51
C GLU A 402 46.15 184.97 17.47
N ILE A 403 46.75 185.29 16.32
CA ILE A 403 47.03 184.35 15.22
C ILE A 403 47.91 183.18 15.71
N SER A 404 48.84 183.44 16.63
CA SER A 404 49.73 182.42 17.20
C SER A 404 48.97 181.42 18.08
N ILE A 405 48.07 181.92 18.95
CA ILE A 405 47.26 181.11 19.87
C ILE A 405 46.32 180.18 19.08
N HIS A 406 45.63 180.71 18.07
CA HIS A 406 44.70 179.93 17.25
C HIS A 406 45.42 178.79 16.49
N ARG A 407 46.62 179.05 15.97
CA ARG A 407 47.49 178.05 15.30
C ARG A 407 48.00 176.94 16.23
N LYS A 408 48.15 177.18 17.54
CA LYS A 408 48.46 176.13 18.53
C LYS A 408 47.21 175.28 18.82
N LYS A 409 46.07 175.89 19.11
CA LYS A 409 44.82 175.20 19.49
C LYS A 409 44.33 174.22 18.40
N LYS A 410 44.44 174.60 17.11
CA LYS A 410 44.07 173.74 15.97
C LYS A 410 44.95 172.48 15.85
N ARG A 411 46.26 172.57 16.16
CA ARG A 411 47.18 171.42 16.12
C ARG A 411 46.87 170.39 17.22
N GLU A 412 46.61 170.85 18.44
CA GLU A 412 46.33 169.95 19.57
C GLU A 412 45.01 169.17 19.40
N ILE A 413 43.99 169.80 18.81
CA ILE A 413 42.73 169.12 18.44
C ILE A 413 42.99 168.01 17.41
N HIS A 414 43.86 168.24 16.43
CA HIS A 414 44.21 167.24 15.42
C HIS A 414 44.99 166.07 16.03
N ARG A 415 45.95 166.36 16.94
CA ARG A 415 46.71 165.34 17.68
C ARG A 415 45.80 164.40 18.49
N ARG A 416 44.82 164.96 19.21
CA ARG A 416 43.83 164.16 19.98
C ARG A 416 42.91 163.33 19.08
N LYS A 417 42.49 163.85 17.92
CA LYS A 417 41.71 163.07 16.94
C LYS A 417 42.50 161.88 16.39
N LEU A 418 43.79 162.06 16.07
CA LEU A 418 44.67 160.98 15.62
C LEU A 418 44.85 159.92 16.71
N GLN A 419 45.16 160.33 17.94
CA GLN A 419 45.33 159.42 19.09
C GLN A 419 44.07 158.57 19.35
N ASN A 420 42.88 159.17 19.32
CA ASN A 420 41.62 158.44 19.48
C ASN A 420 41.34 157.46 18.32
N SER A 421 41.79 157.78 17.10
CA SER A 421 41.70 156.87 15.95
C SER A 421 42.64 155.66 16.12
N MET A 422 43.88 155.89 16.55
CA MET A 422 44.86 154.84 16.82
C MET A 422 44.41 153.90 17.94
N LEU A 423 43.86 154.43 19.04
CA LEU A 423 43.31 153.62 20.14
C LEU A 423 42.12 152.76 19.68
N LYS A 424 41.21 153.31 18.85
CA LYS A 424 40.12 152.52 18.26
C LYS A 424 40.63 151.43 17.31
N HIS A 425 41.67 151.72 16.53
CA HIS A 425 42.27 150.71 15.64
C HIS A 425 42.93 149.59 16.46
N ALA A 426 43.74 149.91 17.47
CA ALA A 426 44.37 148.93 18.34
C ALA A 426 43.34 148.02 19.03
N ASN A 427 42.27 148.58 19.60
CA ASN A 427 41.20 147.79 20.22
C ASN A 427 40.44 146.90 19.21
N ASN A 428 40.28 147.35 17.96
CA ASN A 428 39.69 146.53 16.89
C ASN A 428 40.62 145.42 16.39
N VAL A 429 41.94 145.53 16.62
CA VAL A 429 42.92 144.48 16.33
C VAL A 429 42.93 143.45 17.44
N THR A 430 43.02 143.86 18.71
CA THR A 430 43.02 142.92 19.84
C THR A 430 41.74 142.09 19.94
N ILE A 431 40.57 142.69 19.66
CA ILE A 431 39.29 141.95 19.57
C ILE A 431 39.30 140.92 18.44
N ARG A 432 39.92 141.25 17.29
CA ARG A 432 40.05 140.31 16.17
C ARG A 432 40.99 139.17 16.53
N GLU A 433 42.13 139.47 17.17
CA GLU A 433 43.11 138.47 17.59
C GLU A 433 42.55 137.52 18.65
N SER A 434 41.73 138.01 19.60
CA SER A 434 41.03 137.12 20.54
C SER A 434 40.01 136.23 19.84
N MET A 435 39.18 136.79 18.93
CA MET A 435 38.20 136.02 18.16
C MET A 435 38.86 134.96 17.27
N GLN A 436 39.95 135.30 16.56
CA GLN A 436 40.71 134.36 15.74
C GLN A 436 41.37 133.26 16.58
N ASN A 437 41.87 133.59 17.78
CA ASN A 437 42.40 132.60 18.71
C ASN A 437 41.29 131.63 19.18
N ASP A 438 40.09 132.12 19.49
CA ASP A 438 38.95 131.28 19.88
C ASP A 438 38.44 130.41 18.72
N VAL A 439 38.37 130.94 17.50
CA VAL A 439 38.10 130.16 16.28
C VAL A 439 39.16 129.06 16.08
N CYS A 440 40.45 129.38 16.24
CA CYS A 440 41.53 128.38 16.16
C CYS A 440 41.42 127.29 17.23
N LYS A 441 41.04 127.63 18.47
CA LYS A 441 40.77 126.62 19.53
C LYS A 441 39.62 125.70 19.13
N ILE A 442 38.51 126.24 18.63
CA ILE A 442 37.35 125.45 18.23
C ILE A 442 37.70 124.54 17.04
N ILE A 443 38.43 125.05 16.04
CA ILE A 443 38.97 124.25 14.92
C ILE A 443 39.85 123.10 15.45
N ALA A 444 40.76 123.36 16.39
CA ALA A 444 41.60 122.32 16.99
C ALA A 444 40.77 121.27 17.76
N THR A 445 39.71 121.67 18.47
CA THR A 445 38.81 120.70 19.12
C THR A 445 38.00 119.89 18.12
N LEU A 446 37.52 120.48 17.02
CA LEU A 446 36.84 119.74 15.94
C LEU A 446 37.78 118.74 15.26
N GLN A 447 39.03 119.14 15.00
CA GLN A 447 40.06 118.26 14.43
C GLN A 447 40.29 117.03 15.33
N ALA A 448 40.49 117.24 16.63
CA ALA A 448 40.64 116.16 17.61
C ALA A 448 39.36 115.31 17.79
N MET A 449 38.17 115.90 17.66
CA MET A 449 36.91 115.14 17.64
C MET A 449 36.74 114.33 16.36
N LYS A 450 37.21 114.82 15.21
CA LYS A 450 37.23 114.07 13.95
C LYS A 450 38.16 112.86 14.05
N GLU A 451 39.38 113.04 14.54
CA GLU A 451 40.34 111.94 14.75
C GLU A 451 39.80 110.89 15.74
N ARG A 452 39.02 111.30 16.74
CA ARG A 452 38.26 110.41 17.63
C ARG A 452 37.10 109.69 16.93
N LYS A 453 36.38 110.35 16.01
CA LYS A 453 35.37 109.70 15.16
C LYS A 453 36.03 108.66 14.25
N ASP A 454 37.08 109.02 13.54
CA ASP A 454 37.73 108.14 12.55
C ASP A 454 38.32 106.89 13.23
N THR A 455 38.87 107.05 14.44
CA THR A 455 39.31 105.91 15.28
C THR A 455 38.16 105.10 15.88
N GLN A 456 37.02 105.71 16.26
CA GLN A 456 35.82 104.95 16.65
C GLN A 456 35.22 104.16 15.48
N LEU A 457 35.21 104.72 14.28
CA LEU A 457 34.75 104.06 13.06
C LEU A 457 35.58 102.80 12.78
N SER A 458 36.91 102.94 12.76
CA SER A 458 37.84 101.81 12.56
C SER A 458 37.69 100.71 13.62
N ASN A 459 37.36 101.06 14.87
CA ASN A 459 37.06 100.07 15.91
C ASN A 459 35.72 99.35 15.66
N ILE A 460 34.68 100.05 15.20
CA ILE A 460 33.40 99.45 14.79
C ILE A 460 33.61 98.50 13.60
N ASP A 461 34.39 98.90 12.60
CA ASP A 461 34.72 98.06 11.44
C ASP A 461 35.51 96.81 11.87
N ARG A 462 36.46 96.94 12.81
CA ARG A 462 37.22 95.80 13.35
C ARG A 462 36.30 94.81 14.08
N LEU A 463 35.41 95.29 14.95
CA LEU A 463 34.45 94.45 15.67
C LEU A 463 33.41 93.83 14.74
N ALA A 464 32.97 94.55 13.69
CA ALA A 464 32.08 94.00 12.67
C ALA A 464 32.73 92.82 11.92
N ASN A 465 34.01 92.94 11.55
CA ASN A 465 34.76 91.82 10.98
C ASN A 465 34.87 90.63 11.96
N THR A 466 35.01 90.87 13.27
CA THR A 466 34.97 89.81 14.29
C THR A 466 33.60 89.13 14.36
N ILE A 467 32.49 89.88 14.27
CA ILE A 467 31.13 89.30 14.18
C ILE A 467 31.02 88.41 12.94
N THR A 468 31.46 88.86 11.76
CA THR A 468 31.41 88.07 10.53
C THR A 468 32.21 86.76 10.66
N GLN A 469 33.38 86.79 11.30
CA GLN A 469 34.18 85.60 11.58
C GLN A 469 33.46 84.63 12.54
N ILE A 470 32.86 85.13 13.61
CA ILE A 470 32.07 84.33 14.56
C ILE A 470 30.83 83.72 13.89
N GLU A 471 30.16 84.46 12.99
CA GLU A 471 29.03 83.95 12.20
C GLU A 471 29.45 82.85 11.23
N GLU A 472 30.58 83.00 10.54
CA GLU A 472 31.16 81.93 9.72
C GLU A 472 31.49 80.68 10.56
N GLU A 473 32.10 80.83 11.74
CA GLU A 473 32.39 79.71 12.62
C GLU A 473 31.12 79.04 13.14
N MET A 474 30.09 79.81 13.52
CA MET A 474 28.79 79.27 13.90
C MET A 474 28.14 78.48 12.74
N VAL A 475 28.19 78.96 11.50
CA VAL A 475 27.68 78.23 10.33
C VAL A 475 28.48 76.95 10.06
N ARG A 476 29.82 77.01 10.17
CA ARG A 476 30.70 75.83 10.06
C ARG A 476 30.41 74.81 11.17
N LEU A 477 30.07 75.27 12.38
CA LEU A 477 29.78 74.41 13.53
C LEU A 477 28.37 73.80 13.47
N ARG A 478 27.35 74.55 13.03
CA ARG A 478 26.00 74.03 12.73
C ARG A 478 26.05 72.91 11.67
N LYS A 479 26.82 73.09 10.59
CA LYS A 479 27.04 72.02 9.57
C LYS A 479 27.79 70.79 10.10
N LYS A 480 28.58 70.92 11.19
CA LYS A 480 29.19 69.76 11.88
C LYS A 480 28.17 69.05 12.76
N TYR A 481 27.33 69.79 13.48
CA TYR A 481 26.22 69.26 14.30
C TYR A 481 25.21 68.49 13.44
N GLU A 482 24.76 69.07 12.33
CA GLU A 482 23.86 68.43 11.34
C GLU A 482 24.41 67.08 10.86
N LYS A 483 25.69 67.03 10.46
CA LYS A 483 26.38 65.79 10.06
C LYS A 483 26.65 64.80 11.21
N ALA A 484 26.51 65.22 12.46
CA ALA A 484 26.57 64.31 13.63
C ALA A 484 25.17 63.76 13.94
N VAL A 485 24.11 64.59 13.87
CA VAL A 485 22.72 64.16 13.97
C VAL A 485 22.38 63.14 12.88
N GLN A 486 22.76 63.40 11.62
CA GLN A 486 22.51 62.48 10.52
C GLN A 486 23.12 61.10 10.77
N ARG A 487 24.42 61.03 11.08
CA ARG A 487 25.11 59.75 11.37
C ARG A 487 24.55 59.03 12.59
N ARG A 488 24.20 59.77 13.66
CA ARG A 488 23.50 59.22 14.83
C ARG A 488 22.16 58.58 14.43
N ASN A 489 21.40 59.23 13.55
CA ASN A 489 20.12 58.70 13.07
C ASN A 489 20.33 57.47 12.16
N GLU A 490 21.33 57.49 11.28
CA GLU A 490 21.70 56.35 10.41
C GLU A 490 22.11 55.11 11.22
N SER A 491 22.97 55.26 12.24
CA SER A 491 23.29 54.19 13.18
C SER A 491 22.08 53.73 13.99
N GLY A 492 21.15 54.64 14.32
CA GLY A 492 19.92 54.31 15.03
C GLY A 492 18.92 53.49 14.22
N VAL A 493 18.76 53.77 12.93
CA VAL A 493 17.97 52.93 12.02
C VAL A 493 18.60 51.53 11.92
N GLN A 494 19.91 51.46 11.72
CA GLN A 494 20.62 50.18 11.69
C GLN A 494 20.53 49.42 13.02
N LEU A 495 20.45 50.09 14.17
CA LEU A 495 20.24 49.41 15.44
C LEU A 495 18.87 48.71 15.48
N ILE A 496 17.80 49.41 15.08
CA ILE A 496 16.43 48.87 15.04
C ILE A 496 16.35 47.67 14.09
N GLU A 497 16.91 47.77 12.88
CA GLU A 497 17.00 46.63 11.93
C GLU A 497 17.63 45.38 12.59
N ARG A 498 18.67 45.57 13.42
CA ARG A 498 19.41 44.47 14.06
C ARG A 498 18.64 43.88 15.25
N GLU A 499 17.85 44.69 15.95
CA GLU A 499 16.90 44.17 16.96
C GLU A 499 15.79 43.34 16.29
N GLU A 500 15.22 43.81 15.17
CA GLU A 500 14.23 43.06 14.39
C GLU A 500 14.81 41.72 13.86
N GLU A 501 16.03 41.73 13.30
CA GLU A 501 16.74 40.49 12.91
C GLU A 501 16.86 39.51 14.09
N VAL A 502 17.24 39.99 15.28
CA VAL A 502 17.37 39.15 16.49
C VAL A 502 16.02 38.60 16.93
N CYS A 503 14.95 39.40 16.95
CA CYS A 503 13.59 38.95 17.28
C CYS A 503 13.09 37.88 16.29
N ILE A 504 13.35 38.07 14.99
CA ILE A 504 13.04 37.09 13.93
C ILE A 504 13.81 35.78 14.15
N PHE A 505 15.04 35.82 14.67
CA PHE A 505 15.79 34.60 15.02
C PHE A 505 15.25 33.91 16.28
N TYR A 506 14.80 34.64 17.31
CA TYR A 506 14.12 34.05 18.47
C TYR A 506 12.87 33.26 18.05
N GLU A 507 11.98 33.84 17.24
CA GLU A 507 10.72 33.15 16.88
C GLU A 507 10.97 31.98 15.91
N LYS A 508 11.98 32.05 15.03
CA LYS A 508 12.38 30.91 14.20
C LYS A 508 12.92 29.74 15.03
N ILE A 509 13.68 30.01 16.09
CA ILE A 509 14.14 28.96 17.04
C ILE A 509 12.94 28.37 17.79
N ASN A 510 12.04 29.21 18.32
CA ASN A 510 10.80 28.78 19.01
C ASN A 510 9.93 27.86 18.14
N ILE A 511 9.76 28.18 16.84
CA ILE A 511 9.05 27.34 15.88
C ILE A 511 9.78 26.02 15.63
N GLN A 512 11.10 26.04 15.44
CA GLN A 512 11.90 24.83 15.24
C GLN A 512 11.91 23.93 16.48
N GLU A 513 11.94 24.47 17.69
CA GLU A 513 11.84 23.71 18.95
C GLU A 513 10.48 23.02 19.10
N LYS A 514 9.38 23.70 18.75
CA LYS A 514 8.03 23.09 18.70
C LYS A 514 7.95 21.97 17.66
N MET A 515 8.54 22.15 16.48
CA MET A 515 8.60 21.10 15.44
C MET A 515 9.44 19.90 15.91
N LYS A 516 10.56 20.12 16.60
CA LYS A 516 11.37 19.06 17.21
C LYS A 516 10.58 18.27 18.24
N LEU A 517 9.88 18.95 19.15
CA LEU A 517 9.06 18.31 20.19
C LEU A 517 7.92 17.47 19.59
N ASN A 518 7.23 17.99 18.57
CA ASN A 518 6.18 17.23 17.87
C ASN A 518 6.75 15.95 17.22
N GLY A 519 7.91 16.05 16.54
CA GLY A 519 8.58 14.88 15.96
C GLY A 519 9.03 13.86 17.00
N GLU A 520 9.42 14.29 18.21
CA GLU A 520 9.75 13.41 19.34
C GLU A 520 8.50 12.69 19.89
N ILE A 521 7.34 13.34 19.89
CA ILE A 521 6.04 12.74 20.27
C ILE A 521 5.58 11.73 19.21
N GLU A 522 5.64 12.08 17.91
CA GLU A 522 5.29 11.18 16.80
C GLU A 522 6.17 9.93 16.79
N LEU A 523 7.48 10.11 17.02
CA LEU A 523 8.44 9.01 17.20
C LEU A 523 8.03 8.07 18.34
N HIS A 524 7.71 8.60 19.52
CA HIS A 524 7.27 7.78 20.66
C HIS A 524 6.02 6.96 20.33
N VAL A 525 5.05 7.55 19.63
CA VAL A 525 3.82 6.86 19.19
C VAL A 525 4.13 5.73 18.20
N LEU A 526 5.12 5.88 17.31
CA LEU A 526 5.57 4.79 16.44
C LEU A 526 6.32 3.69 17.22
N GLU A 527 7.18 4.05 18.16
CA GLU A 527 7.90 3.09 19.01
C GLU A 527 6.93 2.26 19.89
N GLU A 528 5.84 2.85 20.38
CA GLU A 528 4.75 2.14 21.05
C GLU A 528 3.98 1.19 20.10
N LYS A 529 3.70 1.59 18.86
CA LYS A 529 3.12 0.68 17.85
C LYS A 529 4.03 -0.52 17.60
N ILE A 530 5.34 -0.31 17.47
CA ILE A 530 6.33 -1.40 17.33
C ILE A 530 6.33 -2.30 18.57
N ARG A 531 6.26 -1.73 19.78
CA ARG A 531 6.17 -2.50 21.04
C ARG A 531 4.91 -3.36 21.09
N PHE A 532 3.76 -2.83 20.67
CA PHE A 532 2.50 -3.59 20.58
C PHE A 532 2.55 -4.69 19.51
N LEU A 533 3.18 -4.44 18.36
CA LEU A 533 3.41 -5.47 17.33
C LEU A 533 4.37 -6.56 17.79
N LYS A 534 5.44 -6.23 18.52
CA LYS A 534 6.32 -7.23 19.14
C LYS A 534 5.52 -8.18 20.05
N LEU A 535 4.60 -7.66 20.87
CA LEU A 535 3.71 -8.47 21.70
C LEU A 535 2.76 -9.35 20.87
N LYS A 536 2.14 -8.81 19.80
CA LYS A 536 1.30 -9.61 18.87
C LYS A 536 2.09 -10.73 18.19
N ILE A 537 3.32 -10.45 17.76
CA ILE A 537 4.23 -11.41 17.12
C ILE A 537 4.60 -12.52 18.10
N SER A 538 4.98 -12.19 19.34
CA SER A 538 5.27 -13.21 20.37
C SER A 538 4.04 -14.05 20.72
N GLU A 539 2.84 -13.47 20.76
CA GLU A 539 1.59 -14.22 20.97
C GLU A 539 1.26 -15.13 19.78
N LYS A 540 1.45 -14.69 18.53
CA LYS A 540 1.28 -15.55 17.34
C LYS A 540 2.32 -16.67 17.28
N GLN A 541 3.57 -16.38 17.63
CA GLN A 541 4.62 -17.40 17.81
C GLN A 541 4.25 -18.41 18.90
N ARG A 542 3.64 -17.96 20.02
CA ARG A 542 3.13 -18.84 21.09
C ARG A 542 1.97 -19.70 20.61
N GLN A 543 1.02 -19.15 19.84
CA GLN A 543 -0.09 -19.91 19.24
C GLN A 543 0.45 -21.01 18.31
N ILE A 544 1.33 -20.64 17.36
CA ILE A 544 2.01 -21.60 16.47
C ILE A 544 2.77 -22.66 17.27
N TYR A 545 3.51 -22.28 18.32
CA TYR A 545 4.24 -23.22 19.17
C TYR A 545 3.31 -24.22 19.88
N VAL A 546 2.15 -23.77 20.38
CA VAL A 546 1.15 -24.65 21.00
C VAL A 546 0.54 -25.58 19.95
N THR A 547 0.14 -25.07 18.78
CA THR A 547 -0.38 -25.89 17.67
C THR A 547 0.67 -26.90 17.18
N GLN A 548 1.96 -26.53 17.15
CA GLN A 548 3.08 -27.42 16.86
C GLN A 548 3.34 -28.43 17.99
N LYS A 549 3.13 -28.09 19.27
CA LYS A 549 3.26 -29.01 20.41
C LYS A 549 2.12 -30.03 20.50
N LEU A 550 0.97 -29.74 19.90
CA LEU A 550 -0.10 -30.71 19.66
C LEU A 550 0.18 -31.61 18.45
N LEU A 551 1.06 -31.19 17.53
CA LEU A 551 1.40 -31.96 16.32
C LEU A 551 2.07 -33.33 16.57
N PRO A 552 2.89 -33.55 17.63
CA PRO A 552 3.32 -34.89 18.03
C PRO A 552 2.18 -35.89 18.28
N ALA A 553 1.01 -35.46 18.75
CA ALA A 553 -0.16 -36.35 18.90
C ALA A 553 -0.70 -36.82 17.53
N LYS A 554 -0.39 -36.11 16.44
CA LYS A 554 -0.59 -36.62 15.07
C LYS A 554 0.26 -37.87 14.82
N ARG A 555 1.49 -37.97 15.35
CA ARG A 555 2.35 -39.16 15.11
C ARG A 555 1.82 -40.41 15.81
N SER A 556 1.23 -40.28 17.00
CA SER A 556 0.49 -41.38 17.63
C SER A 556 -0.78 -41.70 16.83
N LEU A 557 -1.61 -40.71 16.51
CA LEU A 557 -2.85 -40.94 15.74
C LEU A 557 -2.61 -41.51 14.33
N ASP A 558 -1.54 -41.10 13.63
CA ASP A 558 -1.13 -41.69 12.34
C ASP A 558 -0.68 -43.16 12.53
N ALA A 559 0.00 -43.49 13.64
CA ALA A 559 0.41 -44.84 13.99
C ALA A 559 -0.77 -45.73 14.42
N ASP A 560 -1.74 -45.17 15.16
CA ASP A 560 -2.99 -45.83 15.53
C ASP A 560 -3.86 -46.09 14.30
N LEU A 561 -3.94 -45.11 13.37
CA LEU A 561 -4.62 -45.27 12.09
C LEU A 561 -3.93 -46.33 11.23
N ALA A 562 -2.59 -46.37 11.20
CA ALA A 562 -1.83 -47.43 10.55
C ALA A 562 -2.08 -48.81 11.19
N LEU A 563 -2.12 -48.91 12.52
CA LEU A 563 -2.44 -50.13 13.25
C LEU A 563 -3.85 -50.64 12.92
N ILE A 564 -4.86 -49.77 12.96
CA ILE A 564 -6.25 -50.10 12.59
C ILE A 564 -6.33 -50.50 11.11
N GLN A 565 -5.54 -49.86 10.24
CA GLN A 565 -5.51 -50.17 8.80
C GLN A 565 -4.79 -51.51 8.51
N ILE A 566 -3.81 -51.91 9.32
CA ILE A 566 -3.17 -53.25 9.30
C ILE A 566 -4.11 -54.33 9.86
N GLN A 567 -4.79 -54.05 10.97
CA GLN A 567 -5.82 -54.94 11.53
C GLN A 567 -6.95 -55.18 10.50
N PHE A 568 -7.39 -54.12 9.83
CA PHE A 568 -8.37 -54.22 8.74
C PHE A 568 -7.88 -55.11 7.60
N SER A 569 -6.62 -54.99 7.15
CA SER A 569 -6.10 -55.89 6.10
C SER A 569 -6.02 -57.34 6.59
N GLN A 570 -5.52 -57.58 7.80
CA GLN A 570 -5.46 -58.92 8.41
C GLN A 570 -6.85 -59.59 8.48
N CYS A 571 -7.89 -58.85 8.88
CA CYS A 571 -9.27 -59.35 8.86
C CYS A 571 -9.73 -59.70 7.42
N THR A 572 -9.38 -58.89 6.42
CA THR A 572 -9.75 -59.21 5.01
C THR A 572 -8.96 -60.38 4.43
N ASP A 573 -7.70 -60.57 4.82
CA ASP A 573 -6.90 -61.71 4.35
C ASP A 573 -7.33 -63.03 5.02
N ARG A 574 -7.73 -62.98 6.30
CA ARG A 574 -8.32 -64.13 6.99
C ARG A 574 -9.61 -64.63 6.32
N ILE A 575 -10.41 -63.71 5.77
CA ILE A 575 -11.58 -64.05 4.95
C ILE A 575 -11.15 -64.72 3.64
N ARG A 576 -10.14 -64.17 2.94
CA ARG A 576 -9.61 -64.74 1.68
C ARG A 576 -8.99 -66.14 1.83
N GLU A 577 -8.37 -66.45 2.97
CA GLU A 577 -7.88 -67.80 3.27
C GLU A 577 -9.03 -68.83 3.31
N LEU A 578 -10.10 -68.48 4.02
CA LEU A 578 -11.30 -69.32 4.15
C LEU A 578 -12.04 -69.47 2.81
N GLU A 579 -12.07 -68.41 1.99
CA GLU A 579 -12.58 -68.45 0.61
C GLU A 579 -11.75 -69.39 -0.29
N LYS A 580 -10.41 -69.32 -0.24
CA LYS A 580 -9.53 -70.15 -1.07
C LYS A 580 -9.71 -71.66 -0.85
N MET A 581 -9.96 -72.10 0.38
CA MET A 581 -10.19 -73.52 0.69
C MET A 581 -11.44 -74.11 0.00
N PHE A 582 -12.35 -73.28 -0.52
CA PHE A 582 -13.57 -73.71 -1.20
C PHE A 582 -13.46 -73.81 -2.74
N ILE A 583 -12.35 -73.38 -3.36
CA ILE A 583 -12.32 -73.04 -4.81
C ILE A 583 -11.76 -74.17 -5.72
N ASN A 584 -11.26 -75.29 -5.18
CA ASN A 584 -10.65 -76.39 -5.97
C ASN A 584 -11.66 -77.07 -6.96
N PRO A 585 -11.47 -77.03 -8.31
CA PRO A 585 -12.58 -77.24 -9.25
C PRO A 585 -12.41 -78.41 -10.26
N GLU A 586 -12.54 -79.67 -9.84
CA GLU A 586 -12.56 -80.84 -10.77
C GLU A 586 -13.97 -81.35 -11.16
N GLY A 587 -15.04 -80.62 -10.79
CA GLY A 587 -16.43 -81.02 -11.03
C GLY A 587 -16.95 -80.70 -12.44
N LYS A 588 -16.90 -81.66 -13.37
CA LYS A 588 -17.41 -81.51 -14.75
C LYS A 588 -18.94 -81.30 -14.84
N ASN A 589 -19.37 -80.63 -15.92
CA ASN A 589 -20.74 -80.50 -16.46
C ASN A 589 -21.74 -79.60 -15.69
N ARG A 590 -22.04 -78.39 -16.20
CA ARG A 590 -23.08 -77.50 -15.62
C ARG A 590 -23.80 -76.49 -16.55
N THR A 591 -23.91 -76.71 -17.86
CA THR A 591 -24.60 -75.78 -18.80
C THR A 591 -25.39 -76.47 -19.92
N ARG A 592 -26.52 -75.86 -20.33
CA ARG A 592 -27.29 -76.13 -21.57
C ARG A 592 -28.20 -74.91 -21.86
N PHE A 593 -28.53 -74.64 -23.12
CA PHE A 593 -29.40 -73.53 -23.58
C PHE A 593 -30.63 -74.01 -24.38
N LEU A 594 -31.61 -73.12 -24.60
CA LEU A 594 -32.84 -73.29 -25.41
C LEU A 594 -33.16 -72.00 -26.21
N GLN A 595 -34.14 -72.06 -27.14
CA GLN A 595 -34.39 -71.05 -28.20
C GLN A 595 -35.87 -70.61 -28.32
N GLY A 596 -36.13 -69.55 -29.11
CA GLY A 596 -37.44 -69.09 -29.61
C GLY A 596 -37.33 -68.53 -31.04
N LYS A 597 -38.44 -68.08 -31.66
CA LYS A 597 -38.52 -67.52 -33.04
C LYS A 597 -39.54 -66.38 -33.16
N ASP A 598 -39.41 -65.55 -34.20
CA ASP A 598 -40.08 -64.24 -34.36
C ASP A 598 -41.15 -64.14 -35.49
N LEU A 599 -41.77 -62.96 -35.59
CA LEU A 599 -42.99 -62.62 -36.37
C LEU A 599 -42.73 -61.87 -37.70
N THR A 600 -43.79 -61.66 -38.51
CA THR A 600 -43.73 -61.36 -39.95
C THR A 600 -43.78 -59.88 -40.37
N GLN A 601 -43.29 -59.63 -41.59
CA GLN A 601 -42.79 -58.34 -42.08
C GLN A 601 -43.81 -57.19 -42.19
N LYS A 602 -45.09 -57.43 -42.50
CA LYS A 602 -46.08 -56.32 -42.58
C LYS A 602 -46.58 -55.85 -41.22
N GLU A 603 -46.65 -56.75 -40.24
CA GLU A 603 -46.78 -56.35 -38.84
C GLU A 603 -45.51 -55.65 -38.36
N MET A 604 -44.34 -56.16 -38.78
CA MET A 604 -43.02 -55.58 -38.48
C MET A 604 -42.88 -54.14 -38.98
N ILE A 605 -43.43 -53.77 -40.14
CA ILE A 605 -43.38 -52.40 -40.68
C ILE A 605 -44.33 -51.45 -39.91
N LYS A 606 -45.60 -51.83 -39.68
CA LYS A 606 -46.49 -51.00 -38.83
C LYS A 606 -46.10 -51.00 -37.35
N LYS A 607 -45.31 -51.99 -36.91
CA LYS A 607 -44.51 -51.88 -35.69
C LYS A 607 -43.41 -50.85 -35.89
N LEU A 608 -42.53 -50.96 -36.89
CA LEU A 608 -41.42 -50.03 -37.16
C LEU A 608 -41.84 -48.57 -37.07
N ASP A 609 -42.75 -48.05 -37.88
CA ASP A 609 -43.11 -46.61 -37.85
C ASP A 609 -43.52 -46.14 -36.42
N LYS A 610 -44.29 -46.99 -35.72
CA LYS A 610 -44.76 -46.73 -34.35
C LYS A 610 -43.66 -46.95 -33.31
N LEU A 611 -42.75 -47.88 -33.57
CA LEU A 611 -41.58 -48.23 -32.78
C LEU A 611 -40.43 -47.25 -33.02
N GLU A 612 -40.40 -46.49 -34.13
CA GLU A 612 -39.45 -45.44 -34.52
C GLU A 612 -39.82 -44.11 -33.87
N LEU A 613 -41.09 -43.71 -33.93
CA LEU A 613 -41.59 -42.59 -33.13
C LEU A 613 -41.54 -42.91 -31.62
N GLN A 614 -41.71 -44.18 -31.25
CA GLN A 614 -41.37 -44.63 -29.91
C GLN A 614 -39.86 -44.77 -29.72
N LEU A 615 -39.03 -45.07 -30.73
CA LEU A 615 -37.58 -45.21 -30.62
C LEU A 615 -37.01 -43.86 -30.25
N ALA A 616 -37.24 -42.81 -31.02
CA ALA A 616 -36.72 -41.47 -30.71
C ALA A 616 -37.06 -41.02 -29.27
N LYS A 617 -38.30 -41.25 -28.81
CA LYS A 617 -38.75 -40.95 -27.44
C LYS A 617 -38.33 -41.98 -26.38
N LYS A 618 -37.89 -43.16 -26.81
CA LYS A 618 -37.27 -44.21 -25.99
C LYS A 618 -35.76 -44.10 -25.98
N GLU A 619 -35.14 -43.40 -26.95
CA GLU A 619 -33.71 -43.17 -27.28
C GLU A 619 -33.20 -41.89 -26.62
N GLU A 620 -33.96 -40.80 -26.65
CA GLU A 620 -33.77 -39.69 -25.72
C GLU A 620 -33.79 -40.23 -24.27
N LYS A 621 -34.84 -41.00 -23.97
CA LYS A 621 -34.98 -41.74 -22.71
C LYS A 621 -34.15 -43.02 -22.64
N LEU A 622 -33.36 -43.37 -23.68
CA LEU A 622 -32.40 -44.47 -23.63
C LEU A 622 -31.09 -43.85 -23.22
N LEU A 623 -30.63 -42.78 -23.86
CA LEU A 623 -29.45 -42.01 -23.46
C LEU A 623 -29.54 -41.53 -22.00
N GLU A 624 -30.69 -41.02 -21.54
CA GLU A 624 -30.92 -40.80 -20.10
C GLU A 624 -30.81 -42.11 -19.31
N LYS A 625 -31.53 -43.15 -19.74
CA LYS A 625 -31.55 -44.43 -19.05
C LYS A 625 -30.31 -45.28 -19.23
N ASP A 626 -29.36 -44.94 -20.09
CA ASP A 626 -28.12 -45.62 -20.48
C ASP A 626 -26.93 -44.87 -19.91
N PHE A 627 -27.02 -43.57 -19.69
CA PHE A 627 -26.19 -42.93 -18.68
C PHE A 627 -26.52 -43.50 -17.30
N ILE A 628 -27.83 -43.62 -16.98
CA ILE A 628 -28.28 -44.28 -15.76
C ILE A 628 -27.99 -45.77 -15.78
N TYR A 629 -28.15 -46.51 -16.89
CA TYR A 629 -27.95 -47.96 -16.99
C TYR A 629 -26.50 -48.34 -17.26
N GLU A 630 -25.63 -47.46 -17.75
CA GLU A 630 -24.19 -47.69 -17.71
C GLU A 630 -23.69 -47.50 -16.28
N GLN A 631 -24.16 -46.49 -15.54
CA GLN A 631 -23.79 -46.32 -14.13
C GLN A 631 -24.45 -47.38 -13.23
N VAL A 632 -25.71 -47.72 -13.47
CA VAL A 632 -26.45 -48.79 -12.79
C VAL A 632 -25.98 -50.16 -13.26
N SER A 633 -25.51 -50.39 -14.48
CA SER A 633 -24.84 -51.66 -14.86
C SER A 633 -23.42 -51.71 -14.34
N ARG A 634 -22.63 -50.63 -14.34
CA ARG A 634 -21.35 -50.60 -13.61
C ARG A 634 -21.55 -50.90 -12.12
N LEU A 635 -22.67 -50.51 -11.51
CA LEU A 635 -23.05 -50.91 -10.16
C LEU A 635 -23.68 -52.31 -10.07
N THR A 636 -24.47 -52.73 -11.05
CA THR A 636 -25.24 -54.00 -11.10
C THR A 636 -24.40 -55.16 -11.62
N ASP A 637 -23.31 -54.92 -12.34
CA ASP A 637 -22.23 -55.85 -12.70
C ASP A 637 -21.21 -55.93 -11.57
N ARG A 638 -20.96 -54.84 -10.83
CA ARG A 638 -20.22 -54.92 -9.54
C ARG A 638 -21.03 -55.68 -8.49
N LEU A 639 -22.35 -55.52 -8.45
CA LEU A 639 -23.24 -56.29 -7.59
C LEU A 639 -23.44 -57.70 -8.12
N CYS A 640 -23.67 -57.91 -9.42
CA CYS A 640 -23.81 -59.24 -10.01
C CYS A 640 -22.51 -60.01 -9.96
N SER A 641 -21.32 -59.45 -10.21
CA SER A 641 -20.05 -60.18 -9.98
C SER A 641 -19.95 -60.69 -8.54
N LYS A 642 -20.35 -59.88 -7.55
CA LYS A 642 -20.42 -60.28 -6.14
C LYS A 642 -21.54 -61.29 -5.86
N THR A 643 -22.71 -61.12 -6.46
CA THR A 643 -23.91 -61.94 -6.23
C THR A 643 -23.90 -63.24 -7.03
N GLN A 644 -23.22 -63.31 -8.18
CA GLN A 644 -23.03 -64.50 -9.00
C GLN A 644 -22.11 -65.47 -8.27
N ALA A 645 -21.06 -64.96 -7.61
CA ALA A 645 -20.25 -65.69 -6.65
C ALA A 645 -21.12 -66.24 -5.51
N CYS A 646 -21.76 -65.38 -4.70
CA CYS A 646 -22.59 -65.84 -3.57
C CYS A 646 -23.76 -66.77 -3.98
N LYS A 647 -24.31 -66.63 -5.21
CA LYS A 647 -25.34 -67.52 -5.76
C LYS A 647 -24.81 -68.94 -6.01
N GLN A 648 -23.55 -69.10 -6.42
CA GLN A 648 -22.99 -70.44 -6.64
C GLN A 648 -22.84 -71.22 -5.33
N ASP A 649 -22.38 -70.58 -4.26
CA ASP A 649 -22.18 -71.21 -2.94
C ASP A 649 -23.52 -71.57 -2.29
N THR A 650 -24.48 -70.66 -2.31
CA THR A 650 -25.85 -70.89 -1.80
C THR A 650 -26.52 -72.06 -2.53
N LEU A 651 -26.31 -72.15 -3.86
CA LEU A 651 -26.82 -73.21 -4.70
C LEU A 651 -26.04 -74.53 -4.55
N TYR A 652 -24.77 -74.50 -4.13
CA TYR A 652 -24.00 -75.68 -3.74
C TYR A 652 -24.46 -76.23 -2.39
N LEU A 653 -24.66 -75.37 -1.38
CA LEU A 653 -25.23 -75.73 -0.08
C LEU A 653 -26.61 -76.38 -0.24
N ALA A 654 -27.51 -75.78 -1.03
CA ALA A 654 -28.81 -76.38 -1.35
C ALA A 654 -28.67 -77.74 -2.05
N LYS A 655 -27.74 -77.90 -3.00
CA LYS A 655 -27.46 -79.20 -3.63
C LYS A 655 -26.89 -80.24 -2.67
N LYS A 656 -26.03 -79.83 -1.72
CA LYS A 656 -25.44 -80.73 -0.71
C LYS A 656 -26.48 -81.16 0.32
N MET A 657 -27.36 -80.24 0.75
CA MET A 657 -28.52 -80.55 1.59
C MET A 657 -29.48 -81.53 0.90
N ASN A 658 -29.86 -81.28 -0.36
CA ASN A 658 -30.68 -82.21 -1.15
C ASN A 658 -29.96 -83.54 -1.41
N GLY A 659 -28.61 -83.55 -1.47
CA GLY A 659 -27.79 -84.76 -1.57
C GLY A 659 -27.83 -85.61 -0.30
N TYR A 660 -27.71 -85.00 0.88
CA TYR A 660 -27.91 -85.70 2.16
C TYR A 660 -29.37 -86.15 2.32
N GLN A 661 -30.35 -85.33 1.95
CA GLN A 661 -31.77 -85.70 2.00
C GLN A 661 -32.10 -86.87 1.06
N ARG A 662 -31.45 -86.96 -0.11
CA ARG A 662 -31.53 -88.14 -0.98
C ARG A 662 -30.88 -89.35 -0.31
N ARG A 663 -29.63 -89.27 0.15
CA ARG A 663 -28.96 -90.37 0.87
C ARG A 663 -29.75 -90.88 2.07
N ILE A 664 -30.45 -90.00 2.79
CA ILE A 664 -31.36 -90.36 3.88
C ILE A 664 -32.53 -91.20 3.34
N LYS A 665 -33.19 -90.77 2.25
CA LYS A 665 -34.24 -91.58 1.59
C LYS A 665 -33.70 -92.92 1.09
N ASP A 666 -32.61 -92.91 0.32
CA ASP A 666 -31.99 -94.11 -0.25
C ASP A 666 -31.64 -95.14 0.85
N ALA A 667 -31.17 -94.67 2.01
CA ALA A 667 -30.88 -95.52 3.17
C ALA A 667 -32.17 -96.01 3.87
N THR A 668 -33.18 -95.16 4.05
CA THR A 668 -34.47 -95.59 4.63
C THR A 668 -35.18 -96.60 3.74
N GLU A 669 -35.16 -96.43 2.41
CA GLU A 669 -35.72 -97.38 1.45
C GLU A 669 -35.01 -98.75 1.51
N LYS A 670 -33.67 -98.77 1.62
CA LYS A 670 -32.90 -100.00 1.87
C LYS A 670 -33.23 -100.65 3.21
N ILE A 671 -33.35 -99.87 4.29
CA ILE A 671 -33.73 -100.39 5.61
C ILE A 671 -35.15 -100.97 5.57
N MET A 672 -36.10 -100.35 4.88
CA MET A 672 -37.45 -100.88 4.70
C MET A 672 -37.44 -102.19 3.87
N ALA A 673 -36.62 -102.28 2.81
CA ALA A 673 -36.48 -103.51 2.03
C ALA A 673 -35.87 -104.66 2.86
N LEU A 674 -34.81 -104.41 3.62
CA LEU A 674 -34.22 -105.40 4.54
C LEU A 674 -35.21 -105.81 5.64
N VAL A 675 -35.98 -104.87 6.21
CA VAL A 675 -37.04 -105.19 7.18
C VAL A 675 -38.13 -106.07 6.55
N ALA A 676 -38.49 -105.85 5.29
CA ALA A 676 -39.43 -106.69 4.57
C ALA A 676 -38.88 -108.12 4.33
N GLU A 677 -37.67 -108.28 3.79
CA GLU A 677 -37.06 -109.61 3.59
C GLU A 677 -36.91 -110.35 4.94
N LEU A 678 -36.45 -109.66 5.98
CA LEU A 678 -36.30 -110.19 7.33
C LEU A 678 -37.64 -110.66 7.90
N SER A 679 -38.72 -109.88 7.73
CA SER A 679 -40.08 -110.28 8.17
C SER A 679 -40.61 -111.51 7.43
N MET A 680 -40.35 -111.63 6.13
CA MET A 680 -40.71 -112.81 5.33
C MET A 680 -39.91 -114.05 5.75
N LYS A 681 -38.62 -113.90 6.07
CA LYS A 681 -37.79 -114.99 6.59
C LYS A 681 -38.18 -115.38 8.02
N GLN A 682 -38.58 -114.44 8.88
CA GLN A 682 -39.15 -114.74 10.20
C GLN A 682 -40.41 -115.59 10.10
N ALA A 683 -41.34 -115.25 9.20
CA ALA A 683 -42.54 -116.04 8.97
C ALA A 683 -42.19 -117.47 8.51
N LEU A 684 -41.30 -117.60 7.51
CA LEU A 684 -40.87 -118.90 6.99
C LEU A 684 -40.15 -119.77 8.05
N THR A 685 -39.32 -119.17 8.91
CA THR A 685 -38.69 -119.90 10.03
C THR A 685 -39.75 -120.41 11.01
N ILE A 686 -40.78 -119.62 11.33
CA ILE A 686 -41.86 -120.03 12.24
C ILE A 686 -42.70 -121.17 11.63
N GLU A 687 -42.99 -121.13 10.33
CA GLU A 687 -43.69 -122.21 9.62
C GLU A 687 -42.86 -123.50 9.60
N LEU A 688 -41.57 -123.41 9.27
CA LEU A 688 -40.67 -124.58 9.28
C LEU A 688 -40.47 -125.14 10.69
N GLN A 689 -40.34 -124.30 11.73
CA GLN A 689 -40.26 -124.75 13.13
C GLN A 689 -41.53 -125.44 13.61
N LYS A 690 -42.68 -125.15 12.99
CA LYS A 690 -43.93 -125.88 13.23
C LYS A 690 -43.93 -127.23 12.49
N GLU A 691 -43.54 -127.27 11.21
CA GLU A 691 -43.43 -128.54 10.46
C GLU A 691 -42.41 -129.50 11.10
N VAL A 692 -41.26 -128.98 11.58
CA VAL A 692 -40.26 -129.71 12.38
C VAL A 692 -40.93 -130.42 13.55
N LYS A 693 -41.65 -129.68 14.41
CA LYS A 693 -42.24 -130.23 15.64
C LYS A 693 -43.36 -131.21 15.34
N GLU A 694 -44.22 -130.92 14.37
CA GLU A 694 -45.29 -131.82 13.95
C GLU A 694 -44.72 -133.16 13.43
N LYS A 695 -43.58 -133.14 12.74
CA LYS A 695 -42.87 -134.36 12.30
C LYS A 695 -42.06 -135.03 13.42
N GLU A 696 -41.45 -134.28 14.33
CA GLU A 696 -40.74 -134.81 15.50
C GLU A 696 -41.71 -135.54 16.45
N GLU A 697 -42.84 -134.92 16.79
CA GLU A 697 -43.89 -135.50 17.63
C GLU A 697 -44.50 -136.75 16.96
N PHE A 698 -44.69 -136.75 15.63
CA PHE A 698 -45.16 -137.90 14.88
C PHE A 698 -44.16 -139.07 14.92
N ILE A 699 -42.88 -138.82 14.66
CA ILE A 699 -41.82 -139.85 14.72
C ILE A 699 -41.65 -140.38 16.15
N PHE A 700 -41.66 -139.50 17.16
CA PHE A 700 -41.59 -139.89 18.56
C PHE A 700 -42.79 -140.75 18.98
N SER A 701 -44.00 -140.40 18.55
CA SER A 701 -45.22 -141.20 18.77
C SER A 701 -45.13 -142.59 18.12
N CYS A 702 -44.62 -142.68 16.89
CA CYS A 702 -44.41 -143.96 16.19
C CYS A 702 -43.36 -144.82 16.90
N SER A 703 -42.18 -144.27 17.16
CA SER A 703 -41.07 -144.95 17.82
C SER A 703 -41.44 -145.41 19.24
N SER A 704 -42.09 -144.56 20.04
CA SER A 704 -42.46 -144.93 21.41
C SER A 704 -43.61 -145.95 21.48
N ARG A 705 -44.41 -146.12 20.43
CA ARG A 705 -45.35 -147.25 20.29
C ARG A 705 -44.63 -148.52 19.90
N MET A 706 -43.68 -148.44 18.96
CA MET A 706 -42.85 -149.57 18.52
C MET A 706 -41.96 -150.12 19.66
N GLU A 707 -41.33 -149.27 20.46
CA GLU A 707 -40.57 -149.66 21.67
C GLU A 707 -41.43 -150.41 22.70
N LYS A 708 -42.71 -150.02 22.83
CA LYS A 708 -43.68 -150.66 23.73
C LYS A 708 -44.31 -151.93 23.15
N GLY A 709 -43.88 -152.37 21.97
CA GLY A 709 -44.45 -153.52 21.26
C GLY A 709 -45.92 -153.33 20.84
N LEU A 710 -46.41 -152.08 20.82
CA LEU A 710 -47.79 -151.76 20.48
C LEU A 710 -47.94 -151.51 18.98
N PRO A 711 -49.09 -151.88 18.38
CA PRO A 711 -49.37 -151.53 16.98
C PRO A 711 -49.22 -150.03 16.71
N LEU A 712 -48.72 -149.73 15.50
CA LEU A 712 -48.70 -148.39 14.92
C LEU A 712 -50.12 -147.80 14.85
N ASN A 713 -50.22 -146.51 14.56
CA ASN A 713 -51.51 -145.83 14.59
C ASN A 713 -52.47 -146.35 13.49
N LYS A 714 -53.78 -146.37 13.76
CA LYS A 714 -54.79 -146.90 12.80
C LYS A 714 -54.90 -146.07 11.52
N GLU A 715 -54.37 -144.86 11.51
CA GLU A 715 -54.20 -144.06 10.29
C GLU A 715 -53.02 -144.56 9.46
N ILE A 716 -51.88 -144.83 10.08
CA ILE A 716 -50.72 -145.49 9.44
C ILE A 716 -51.12 -146.88 8.93
N GLU A 717 -51.93 -147.64 9.65
CA GLU A 717 -52.50 -148.93 9.19
C GLU A 717 -53.37 -148.76 7.92
N LYS A 718 -54.18 -147.69 7.84
CA LYS A 718 -55.00 -147.40 6.65
C LYS A 718 -54.18 -146.92 5.46
N GLU A 719 -53.13 -146.13 5.69
CA GLU A 719 -52.19 -145.70 4.66
C GLU A 719 -51.30 -146.86 4.20
N TRP A 720 -50.86 -147.72 5.11
CA TRP A 720 -50.18 -148.99 4.82
C TRP A 720 -51.05 -149.90 3.95
N LEU A 721 -52.32 -150.12 4.32
CA LEU A 721 -53.29 -150.84 3.49
C LEU A 721 -53.61 -150.14 2.17
N LYS A 722 -53.35 -148.83 2.04
CA LYS A 722 -53.46 -148.12 0.76
C LYS A 722 -52.22 -148.35 -0.09
N VAL A 723 -51.01 -148.20 0.45
CA VAL A 723 -49.75 -148.51 -0.22
C VAL A 723 -49.72 -149.97 -0.68
N LEU A 724 -50.17 -150.93 0.15
CA LEU A 724 -50.32 -152.33 -0.25
C LEU A 724 -51.28 -152.52 -1.43
N ARG A 725 -52.49 -151.91 -1.39
CA ARG A 725 -53.42 -151.98 -2.54
C ARG A 725 -52.84 -151.32 -3.79
N ASP A 726 -52.13 -150.20 -3.64
CA ASP A 726 -51.52 -149.50 -4.76
C ASP A 726 -50.35 -150.35 -5.34
N GLU A 727 -49.54 -151.01 -4.49
CA GLU A 727 -48.52 -152.00 -4.90
C GLU A 727 -49.13 -153.24 -5.59
N GLU A 728 -50.22 -153.81 -5.06
CA GLU A 728 -50.96 -154.93 -5.66
C GLU A 728 -51.55 -154.56 -7.03
N MET A 729 -52.13 -153.36 -7.15
CA MET A 729 -52.62 -152.81 -8.42
C MET A 729 -51.50 -152.63 -9.45
N TYR A 730 -50.34 -152.12 -9.03
CA TYR A 730 -49.16 -152.02 -9.89
C TYR A 730 -48.64 -153.39 -10.32
N ALA A 731 -48.61 -154.38 -9.41
CA ALA A 731 -48.21 -155.75 -9.74
C ALA A 731 -49.16 -156.41 -10.75
N TRP A 732 -50.48 -156.26 -10.56
CA TRP A 732 -51.49 -156.72 -11.53
C TRP A 732 -51.28 -156.10 -12.91
N ALA A 733 -51.15 -154.77 -12.99
CA ALA A 733 -50.92 -154.02 -14.23
C ALA A 733 -49.54 -154.25 -14.88
N ILE A 734 -48.61 -154.95 -14.21
CA ILE A 734 -47.38 -155.48 -14.78
C ILE A 734 -47.61 -156.91 -15.31
N SER A 735 -48.43 -157.71 -14.63
CA SER A 735 -48.70 -159.12 -14.98
C SER A 735 -49.65 -159.33 -16.17
N GLU A 736 -50.58 -158.42 -16.46
CA GLU A 736 -51.50 -158.54 -17.62
C GLU A 736 -50.83 -158.20 -18.96
N LYS A 737 -49.82 -157.33 -18.97
CA LYS A 737 -49.18 -156.82 -20.20
C LYS A 737 -48.75 -157.90 -21.22
N PRO A 738 -48.15 -159.05 -20.82
CA PRO A 738 -47.79 -160.10 -21.77
C PRO A 738 -49.00 -160.70 -22.51
N GLN A 739 -50.18 -160.73 -21.89
CA GLN A 739 -51.40 -161.26 -22.51
C GLN A 739 -52.01 -160.28 -23.52
N GLU A 740 -51.95 -158.98 -23.25
CA GLU A 740 -52.37 -157.94 -24.23
C GLU A 740 -51.58 -158.06 -25.54
N TYR A 741 -50.25 -158.27 -25.49
CA TYR A 741 -49.43 -158.43 -26.69
C TYR A 741 -49.84 -159.64 -27.55
N PHE A 742 -50.13 -160.80 -26.94
CA PHE A 742 -50.59 -161.99 -27.69
C PHE A 742 -52.00 -161.83 -28.29
N GLU A 743 -52.86 -161.00 -27.69
CA GLU A 743 -54.18 -160.71 -28.26
C GLU A 743 -54.15 -159.72 -29.43
N VAL A 744 -53.23 -158.75 -29.42
CA VAL A 744 -53.08 -157.79 -30.54
C VAL A 744 -52.65 -158.50 -31.82
N ASP A 745 -51.66 -159.40 -31.73
CA ASP A 745 -51.09 -160.12 -32.88
C ASP A 745 -52.15 -160.98 -33.60
N ARG A 746 -53.05 -161.63 -32.83
CA ARG A 746 -54.19 -162.39 -33.36
C ARG A 746 -55.30 -161.55 -34.01
N ARG A 747 -55.33 -160.23 -33.79
CA ARG A 747 -56.37 -159.33 -34.31
C ARG A 747 -55.96 -158.61 -35.61
N GLN A 748 -54.72 -158.79 -36.05
CA GLN A 748 -54.22 -158.23 -37.32
C GLN A 748 -54.38 -159.25 -38.46
N LEU A 749 -55.00 -158.85 -39.57
CA LEU A 749 -55.01 -159.68 -40.78
C LEU A 749 -53.66 -159.58 -41.52
N PRO A 750 -53.29 -160.59 -42.35
CA PRO A 750 -52.09 -160.53 -43.20
C PRO A 750 -52.04 -159.36 -44.20
N SER A 751 -53.14 -158.61 -44.37
CA SER A 751 -53.19 -157.34 -45.11
C SER A 751 -52.83 -156.11 -44.26
N GLY A 752 -52.39 -156.29 -43.01
CA GLY A 752 -52.01 -155.24 -42.06
C GLY A 752 -53.18 -154.56 -41.34
N VAL A 753 -54.43 -154.81 -41.74
CA VAL A 753 -55.63 -154.18 -41.18
C VAL A 753 -56.14 -154.96 -39.97
N PHE A 754 -56.41 -154.25 -38.86
CA PHE A 754 -57.01 -154.81 -37.65
C PHE A 754 -58.52 -155.00 -37.79
N THR A 755 -59.05 -156.09 -37.24
CA THR A 755 -60.48 -156.44 -37.27
C THR A 755 -60.96 -156.93 -35.90
N THR A 756 -62.16 -156.51 -35.51
CA THR A 756 -62.86 -156.96 -34.29
C THR A 756 -63.79 -158.15 -34.52
N ALA A 757 -63.95 -158.62 -35.76
CA ALA A 757 -64.71 -159.83 -36.07
C ALA A 757 -63.85 -161.09 -35.88
N GLU A 758 -64.35 -162.07 -35.10
CA GLU A 758 -63.74 -163.39 -34.97
C GLU A 758 -63.58 -164.07 -36.35
N GLN A 759 -62.40 -164.65 -36.62
CA GLN A 759 -62.25 -165.53 -37.79
C GLN A 759 -63.11 -166.79 -37.61
N ARG A 760 -63.87 -167.16 -38.65
CA ARG A 760 -64.59 -168.43 -38.67
C ARG A 760 -63.60 -169.60 -38.84
N PRO A 761 -63.78 -170.74 -38.13
CA PRO A 761 -62.98 -171.94 -38.35
C PRO A 761 -63.20 -172.53 -39.75
N ASN A 762 -62.35 -172.13 -40.71
CA ASN A 762 -62.36 -172.63 -42.07
C ASN A 762 -61.27 -173.69 -42.26
N ALA A 763 -61.69 -174.88 -42.70
CA ALA A 763 -60.91 -175.93 -43.37
C ALA A 763 -59.50 -176.25 -42.82
N TYR A 764 -59.37 -177.43 -42.21
CA TYR A 764 -58.12 -178.01 -41.71
C TYR A 764 -57.05 -178.14 -42.83
N ILE A 765 -56.14 -177.16 -42.91
CA ILE A 765 -54.84 -177.30 -43.60
C ILE A 765 -53.85 -177.79 -42.53
N PRO A 766 -53.29 -179.00 -42.62
CA PRO A 766 -52.24 -179.43 -41.71
C PRO A 766 -50.97 -178.62 -41.97
N GLU A 767 -50.40 -178.04 -40.92
CA GLU A 767 -49.10 -177.35 -40.98
C GLU A 767 -47.98 -178.38 -41.13
N ALA A 768 -47.59 -178.66 -42.38
CA ALA A 768 -46.50 -179.57 -42.73
C ALA A 768 -45.77 -179.08 -44.01
N ASP A 769 -44.56 -178.56 -43.83
CA ASP A 769 -43.75 -177.98 -44.90
C ASP A 769 -43.23 -179.04 -45.91
N ALA A 770 -44.01 -179.35 -46.95
CA ALA A 770 -43.51 -180.09 -48.13
C ALA A 770 -44.36 -180.00 -49.41
N THR A 771 -45.70 -179.98 -49.35
CA THR A 771 -46.56 -180.20 -50.53
C THR A 771 -47.82 -179.32 -50.56
N LEU A 772 -48.26 -178.92 -51.77
CA LEU A 772 -49.44 -178.08 -51.96
C LEU A 772 -50.74 -178.81 -51.52
N PRO A 773 -51.51 -178.27 -50.55
CA PRO A 773 -52.74 -178.89 -50.09
C PRO A 773 -53.96 -178.41 -50.91
N LEU A 774 -54.59 -179.33 -51.65
CA LEU A 774 -55.94 -179.12 -52.20
C LEU A 774 -57.00 -179.44 -51.13
N PRO A 775 -58.02 -178.58 -50.89
CA PRO A 775 -59.02 -178.82 -49.85
C PRO A 775 -59.88 -180.07 -50.10
N LYS A 776 -60.24 -180.77 -49.02
CA LYS A 776 -61.32 -181.77 -49.00
C LYS A 776 -62.53 -181.25 -48.20
N PRO A 777 -63.77 -181.56 -48.62
CA PRO A 777 -64.96 -181.18 -47.87
C PRO A 777 -65.10 -181.97 -46.56
N TYR A 778 -65.76 -181.37 -45.57
CA TYR A 778 -66.07 -182.02 -44.29
C TYR A 778 -67.04 -183.20 -44.48
N GLY A 779 -66.81 -184.26 -43.70
CA GLY A 779 -67.77 -185.37 -43.54
C GLY A 779 -68.98 -184.97 -42.66
N ALA A 780 -69.83 -185.96 -42.35
CA ALA A 780 -71.17 -185.78 -41.77
C ALA A 780 -71.27 -185.19 -40.34
N LEU A 781 -70.17 -184.63 -39.78
CA LEU A 781 -70.12 -183.98 -38.46
C LEU A 781 -69.38 -182.64 -38.59
N ALA A 782 -70.10 -181.60 -38.99
CA ALA A 782 -69.57 -180.24 -39.09
C ALA A 782 -69.66 -179.50 -37.73
N PRO A 783 -68.61 -178.77 -37.29
CA PRO A 783 -68.66 -178.01 -36.03
C PRO A 783 -69.69 -176.86 -36.07
N PHE A 784 -70.57 -176.82 -35.07
CA PHE A 784 -71.56 -175.77 -34.86
C PHE A 784 -71.20 -174.99 -33.58
N LYS A 785 -71.01 -173.66 -33.66
CA LYS A 785 -70.82 -172.77 -32.49
C LYS A 785 -72.21 -172.29 -32.03
N PRO A 786 -72.72 -172.70 -30.86
CA PRO A 786 -74.02 -172.24 -30.37
C PRO A 786 -74.01 -170.75 -30.03
N SER A 787 -75.16 -170.09 -30.18
CA SER A 787 -75.35 -168.69 -29.78
C SER A 787 -75.52 -168.56 -28.26
N GLU A 788 -74.82 -167.61 -27.64
CA GLU A 788 -74.92 -167.37 -26.19
C GLU A 788 -76.22 -166.64 -25.80
N PRO A 789 -76.82 -166.95 -24.64
CA PRO A 789 -78.12 -166.41 -24.24
C PRO A 789 -78.02 -164.98 -23.66
N GLY A 790 -78.93 -164.10 -24.09
CA GLY A 790 -79.01 -162.72 -23.60
C GLY A 790 -79.40 -162.58 -22.12
N ALA A 791 -78.93 -161.49 -21.49
CA ALA A 791 -78.85 -161.28 -20.03
C ALA A 791 -80.18 -161.13 -19.23
N ASN A 792 -81.31 -161.66 -19.72
CA ASN A 792 -82.63 -161.53 -19.08
C ASN A 792 -83.17 -162.81 -18.41
N MET A 793 -82.49 -163.96 -18.50
CA MET A 793 -82.95 -165.19 -17.82
C MET A 793 -82.67 -165.18 -16.31
N ARG A 794 -83.66 -164.76 -15.52
CA ARG A 794 -83.63 -164.83 -14.05
C ARG A 794 -84.23 -166.15 -13.52
N HIS A 795 -83.41 -166.85 -12.72
CA HIS A 795 -83.79 -167.89 -11.74
C HIS A 795 -84.50 -169.18 -12.21
N ILE A 796 -83.86 -170.32 -11.95
CA ILE A 796 -84.56 -171.53 -11.48
C ILE A 796 -84.08 -171.78 -10.06
N ARG A 797 -84.99 -171.78 -9.07
CA ARG A 797 -84.68 -172.17 -7.69
C ARG A 797 -84.58 -173.69 -7.60
N LYS A 798 -83.52 -174.23 -6.97
CA LYS A 798 -83.52 -175.62 -6.51
C LYS A 798 -84.50 -175.76 -5.34
N PRO A 799 -85.30 -176.85 -5.25
CA PRO A 799 -86.23 -177.05 -4.15
C PRO A 799 -85.48 -177.34 -2.83
N VAL A 800 -86.02 -176.85 -1.71
CA VAL A 800 -85.54 -177.16 -0.36
C VAL A 800 -86.37 -178.32 0.20
N ILE A 801 -85.70 -179.41 0.58
CA ILE A 801 -86.32 -180.54 1.26
C ILE A 801 -86.62 -180.11 2.70
N LYS A 802 -87.86 -180.30 3.16
CA LYS A 802 -88.21 -180.19 4.58
C LYS A 802 -87.96 -181.53 5.28
N PRO A 803 -87.49 -181.56 6.54
CA PRO A 803 -87.45 -182.77 7.32
C PRO A 803 -88.87 -183.29 7.58
N ILE A 804 -88.99 -184.61 7.66
CA ILE A 804 -90.14 -185.32 8.23
C ILE A 804 -89.70 -185.79 9.62
N GLU A 805 -90.60 -185.75 10.60
CA GLU A 805 -90.40 -186.43 11.88
C GLU A 805 -90.94 -187.87 11.75
N ILE A 806 -90.09 -188.85 12.08
CA ILE A 806 -90.19 -190.29 11.74
C ILE A 806 -89.82 -190.59 10.27
#